data_AF-A0A6P8YLG9-F1
#
_entry.id   AF-A0A6P8YLG9-F1
#
_cell.length_a   1.000
_cell.length_b   1.000
_cell.length_c   1.000
_cell.angle_alpha   90.00
_cell.angle_beta   90.00
_cell.angle_gamma   90.00
#
_symmetry.space_group_name_H-M   'P 1'
#
loop_
_entity.id
_entity.type
_entity.pdbx_description
1 polymer ?
#
loop_
_entity_poly.entity_id
_entity_poly.type
_entity_poly.pdbx_seq_one_letter_code
_entity_poly.pdbx_strand_id
1 'polypeptide(L)'
;MALREVLLVALATLLLRHARSQTSNGEQVVSRDGEDCLSQYAAPATVLAVPEEVVLVLGNSGSGKSALAKHLSRHDGDMKAVRENGEFFIEGDGIGGSIASVTSVPELFHDNETATNYFDCPGFEDTRGPCSEVTTTYYMKDIARHARRVKVLLLAPHFAVRKGQDRSDFLTMLRHAARVLKDPAKLQQSLALVVTKVEAPVVKRNNYDGYGRVSSDLVKAPDSDVRSGVEAFLSREVRPFLAAMAEDSSVQQEERTELRNAVKIVDILLLGGVETRRHGRVSRIGLFHAPDEVGALGDIEIMRNGRAELLELVQGLGYADVQQGDFGFSVSARTKVFALRRVQQLNEDVVAALGVLGQAAKNQSASAYDPSDIRASQERYAELEKKAADVARHLKNSTDVKEFCLRVAVPEDSSVQLADKCAILDVLQVVSEQPVVDHAVLATTWAAPMDSVTEYLKEKKEWHSFLLSLYQRFNSYPVQLQRRSSSTPFPSSSFVELPEFAAEAEALAAFAATGQNLSDVAAVVSTASRGPKTRCVGDLPSGGHAVVEGETVLLSEAVAAARNSCAGPLQLLEVYALNTVFVDDTVRLPSVPLVVAAPRWETLGSPTINLDGEDGEPLGSAPAANCSGERGHDGRPGNPGGPGGVLLAVGMDFAGNKVRVSAKGGAGGVGEEGGAGSGGGGDGGAGGL
;
A
#
# COMPACT_ATOMS: atom_id res chain seq x y z
N MET A 1 5.31 -12.20 -7.93
CA MET A 1 4.29 -11.13 -7.91
C MET A 1 3.01 -11.58 -7.19
N ALA A 2 2.39 -12.72 -7.54
CA ALA A 2 1.15 -13.19 -6.91
C ALA A 2 1.20 -13.44 -5.37
N LEU A 3 2.33 -13.89 -4.80
CA LEU A 3 2.45 -14.12 -3.35
C LEU A 3 2.61 -12.82 -2.53
N ARG A 4 2.92 -11.69 -3.20
CA ARG A 4 3.18 -10.38 -2.58
C ARG A 4 1.88 -9.58 -2.43
N GLU A 5 0.98 -9.70 -3.39
CA GLU A 5 -0.38 -9.12 -3.34
C GLU A 5 -1.25 -9.83 -2.30
N VAL A 6 -1.19 -11.17 -2.22
CA VAL A 6 -1.92 -11.95 -1.20
C VAL A 6 -1.50 -11.60 0.24
N LEU A 7 -0.26 -11.14 0.45
CA LEU A 7 0.28 -10.83 1.78
C LEU A 7 -0.05 -9.40 2.26
N LEU A 8 -0.04 -8.42 1.35
CA LEU A 8 -0.55 -7.07 1.62
C LEU A 8 -2.06 -7.11 1.85
N VAL A 9 -2.77 -7.96 1.10
CA VAL A 9 -4.17 -8.31 1.34
C VAL A 9 -4.32 -8.91 2.73
N ALA A 10 -3.57 -9.97 3.10
CA ALA A 10 -3.71 -10.59 4.42
C ALA A 10 -3.45 -9.63 5.59
N LEU A 11 -2.42 -8.77 5.51
CA LEU A 11 -2.13 -7.78 6.55
C LEU A 11 -3.23 -6.73 6.62
N ALA A 12 -3.67 -6.18 5.48
CA ALA A 12 -4.76 -5.22 5.44
C ALA A 12 -6.08 -5.83 5.90
N THR A 13 -6.46 -7.03 5.45
CA THR A 13 -7.69 -7.73 5.87
C THR A 13 -7.67 -8.08 7.37
N LEU A 14 -6.51 -8.43 7.94
CA LEU A 14 -6.33 -8.64 9.38
C LEU A 14 -6.42 -7.34 10.20
N LEU A 15 -5.86 -6.24 9.68
CA LEU A 15 -5.88 -4.91 10.32
C LEU A 15 -7.27 -4.23 10.23
N LEU A 16 -7.99 -4.44 9.13
CA LEU A 16 -9.26 -3.76 8.83
C LEU A 16 -10.50 -4.45 9.42
N ARG A 17 -10.47 -5.77 9.63
CA ARG A 17 -11.56 -6.49 10.32
C ARG A 17 -11.81 -5.97 11.74
N HIS A 18 -10.81 -5.36 12.38
CA HIS A 18 -10.91 -4.82 13.74
C HIS A 18 -11.18 -3.30 13.77
N ALA A 19 -10.67 -2.52 12.81
CA ALA A 19 -10.96 -1.08 12.69
C ALA A 19 -12.47 -0.79 12.49
N ARG A 20 -13.20 -1.71 11.85
CA ARG A 20 -14.67 -1.63 11.66
C ARG A 20 -15.48 -1.53 12.96
N SER A 21 -14.94 -1.88 14.13
CA SER A 21 -15.69 -1.77 15.41
C SER A 21 -15.54 -0.43 16.12
N GLN A 22 -14.61 0.45 15.70
CA GLN A 22 -14.25 1.65 16.47
C GLN A 22 -14.52 3.00 15.79
N THR A 23 -14.80 3.05 14.49
CA THR A 23 -15.04 4.31 13.76
C THR A 23 -16.54 4.54 13.53
N SER A 24 -17.26 5.04 14.55
CA SER A 24 -18.64 5.55 14.37
C SER A 24 -18.89 6.94 14.94
N ASN A 25 -17.88 7.63 15.50
CA ASN A 25 -18.08 8.95 16.09
C ASN A 25 -16.94 9.91 15.71
N GLY A 26 -17.20 10.80 14.76
CA GLY A 26 -16.28 11.91 14.47
C GLY A 26 -16.38 12.50 13.07
N GLU A 27 -17.56 12.89 12.60
CA GLU A 27 -17.69 13.75 11.41
C GLU A 27 -17.60 15.21 11.84
N GLN A 28 -16.45 15.85 11.57
CA GLN A 28 -16.28 17.29 11.66
C GLN A 28 -16.64 17.94 10.32
N VAL A 29 -17.42 19.02 10.41
CA VAL A 29 -17.96 19.80 9.29
C VAL A 29 -16.83 20.53 8.56
N VAL A 30 -16.33 19.93 7.48
CA VAL A 30 -15.57 20.61 6.42
C VAL A 30 -16.58 21.28 5.47
N SER A 31 -16.25 22.46 4.95
CA SER A 31 -17.17 23.23 4.09
C SER A 31 -17.59 22.41 2.86
N ARG A 32 -18.91 22.16 2.73
CA ARG A 32 -19.54 21.33 1.67
C ARG A 32 -19.10 21.66 0.24
N ASP A 33 -18.71 22.89 -0.04
CA ASP A 33 -18.37 23.34 -1.41
C ASP A 33 -17.06 22.73 -1.96
N GLY A 34 -16.17 22.23 -1.09
CA GLY A 34 -14.88 21.65 -1.50
C GLY A 34 -14.91 20.14 -1.78
N GLU A 35 -15.75 19.39 -1.07
CA GLU A 35 -15.88 17.94 -1.23
C GLU A 35 -16.71 17.56 -2.46
N ASP A 36 -17.74 18.34 -2.77
CA ASP A 36 -18.64 18.10 -3.90
C ASP A 36 -17.89 18.16 -5.25
N CYS A 37 -16.94 19.08 -5.35
CA CYS A 37 -16.06 19.22 -6.50
C CYS A 37 -15.33 17.91 -6.84
N LEU A 38 -14.67 17.29 -5.87
CA LEU A 38 -13.78 16.14 -6.10
C LEU A 38 -14.52 14.81 -6.20
N SER A 39 -15.72 14.72 -5.63
CA SER A 39 -16.59 13.56 -5.79
C SER A 39 -16.96 13.30 -7.25
N GLN A 40 -17.00 14.35 -8.09
CA GLN A 40 -17.16 14.25 -9.55
C GLN A 40 -15.96 13.60 -10.26
N TYR A 41 -14.81 13.48 -9.58
CA TYR A 41 -13.56 12.92 -10.12
C TYR A 41 -13.19 11.55 -9.51
N ALA A 42 -13.78 11.17 -8.37
CA ALA A 42 -13.47 9.94 -7.66
C ALA A 42 -13.97 8.68 -8.37
N ALA A 43 -15.03 8.80 -9.19
CA ALA A 43 -15.30 7.80 -10.21
C ALA A 43 -14.37 8.10 -11.39
N PRO A 44 -13.56 7.15 -11.90
CA PRO A 44 -12.86 7.35 -13.15
C PRO A 44 -13.93 7.54 -14.22
N ALA A 45 -14.28 8.79 -14.50
CA ALA A 45 -14.96 9.18 -15.70
C ALA A 45 -14.11 8.60 -16.82
N THR A 46 -14.64 7.56 -17.47
CA THR A 46 -14.13 6.87 -18.64
C THR A 46 -12.98 7.63 -19.31
N VAL A 47 -11.77 7.03 -19.29
CA VAL A 47 -10.63 7.50 -20.10
C VAL A 47 -11.18 7.92 -21.45
N LEU A 48 -10.96 9.19 -21.84
CA LEU A 48 -11.50 9.68 -23.09
C LEU A 48 -10.96 8.78 -24.20
N ALA A 49 -11.85 8.23 -25.02
CA ALA A 49 -11.44 7.52 -26.23
C ALA A 49 -10.95 8.57 -27.24
N VAL A 50 -9.67 8.90 -27.19
CA VAL A 50 -9.05 9.92 -28.04
C VAL A 50 -8.51 9.27 -29.32
N PRO A 51 -9.02 9.63 -30.51
CA PRO A 51 -8.47 9.15 -31.78
C PRO A 51 -7.04 9.66 -32.03
N GLU A 52 -6.27 8.99 -32.91
CA GLU A 52 -4.91 9.43 -33.25
C GLU A 52 -4.87 10.82 -33.90
N GLU A 53 -5.84 11.12 -34.77
CA GLU A 53 -5.98 12.39 -35.49
C GLU A 53 -7.23 13.14 -35.03
N VAL A 54 -7.04 14.36 -34.52
CA VAL A 54 -8.13 15.15 -33.95
C VAL A 54 -8.07 16.62 -34.36
N VAL A 55 -9.23 17.27 -34.40
CA VAL A 55 -9.38 18.71 -34.58
C VAL A 55 -9.84 19.31 -33.26
N LEU A 56 -9.00 20.14 -32.64
CA LEU A 56 -9.31 20.84 -31.41
C LEU A 56 -10.03 22.15 -31.74
N VAL A 57 -11.24 22.33 -31.21
CA VAL A 57 -12.02 23.56 -31.36
C VAL A 57 -11.86 24.39 -30.09
N LEU A 58 -11.08 25.47 -30.16
CA LEU A 58 -10.68 26.27 -29.00
C LEU A 58 -11.19 27.71 -29.10
N GLY A 59 -11.43 28.35 -27.95
CA GLY A 59 -11.90 29.73 -27.88
C GLY A 59 -12.63 30.04 -26.57
N ASN A 60 -12.89 31.32 -26.32
CA ASN A 60 -13.58 31.76 -25.10
C ASN A 60 -14.99 31.18 -24.98
N SER A 61 -15.56 31.21 -23.79
CA SER A 61 -16.97 30.86 -23.56
C SER A 61 -17.88 31.72 -24.45
N GLY A 62 -18.89 31.10 -25.09
CA GLY A 62 -19.81 31.80 -25.98
C GLY A 62 -19.29 32.12 -27.40
N SER A 63 -18.09 31.69 -27.78
CA SER A 63 -17.52 31.91 -29.12
C SER A 63 -18.14 31.04 -30.23
N GLY A 64 -19.01 30.09 -29.90
CA GLY A 64 -19.71 29.22 -30.86
C GLY A 64 -19.01 27.89 -31.17
N LYS A 65 -18.16 27.39 -30.26
CA LYS A 65 -17.42 26.11 -30.42
C LYS A 65 -18.34 24.91 -30.66
N SER A 66 -19.27 24.65 -29.75
CA SER A 66 -20.22 23.52 -29.83
C SER A 66 -21.07 23.59 -31.08
N ALA A 67 -21.58 24.78 -31.42
CA ALA A 67 -22.35 25.01 -32.63
C ALA A 67 -21.53 24.70 -33.90
N LEU A 68 -20.28 25.18 -33.97
CA LEU A 68 -19.40 24.90 -35.10
C LEU A 68 -19.06 23.41 -35.20
N ALA A 69 -18.66 22.77 -34.09
CA ALA A 69 -18.25 21.36 -34.06
C ALA A 69 -19.39 20.43 -34.50
N LYS A 70 -20.60 20.63 -33.96
CA LYS A 70 -21.80 19.90 -34.37
C LYS A 70 -22.16 20.15 -35.84
N HIS A 71 -22.08 21.40 -36.29
CA HIS A 71 -22.41 21.75 -37.66
C HIS A 71 -21.44 21.15 -38.67
N LEU A 72 -20.13 21.22 -38.43
CA LEU A 72 -19.13 20.60 -39.31
C LEU A 72 -19.32 19.08 -39.40
N SER A 73 -19.60 18.44 -38.25
CA SER A 73 -19.76 17.00 -38.12
C SER A 73 -21.14 16.42 -38.46
N ARG A 74 -22.09 17.23 -38.94
CA ARG A 74 -23.49 16.81 -39.22
C ARG A 74 -24.25 16.29 -38.00
N HIS A 75 -23.83 16.69 -36.80
CA HIS A 75 -24.54 16.46 -35.55
C HIS A 75 -25.42 17.66 -35.19
N ASP A 76 -25.95 18.34 -36.22
CA ASP A 76 -26.75 19.55 -36.12
C ASP A 76 -28.26 19.32 -36.22
N GLY A 77 -28.71 18.07 -36.11
CA GLY A 77 -30.12 17.69 -36.20
C GLY A 77 -31.00 18.27 -35.09
N ASP A 78 -30.42 18.63 -33.96
CA ASP A 78 -31.06 19.32 -32.83
C ASP A 78 -30.92 20.85 -32.92
N MET A 79 -30.14 21.37 -33.87
CA MET A 79 -29.88 22.80 -34.00
C MET A 79 -30.89 23.51 -34.90
N LYS A 80 -31.46 24.61 -34.37
CA LYS A 80 -32.38 25.49 -35.10
C LYS A 80 -32.00 26.95 -34.91
N ALA A 81 -32.18 27.74 -35.97
CA ALA A 81 -32.13 29.19 -35.88
C ALA A 81 -33.48 29.70 -35.36
N VAL A 82 -33.45 30.52 -34.31
CA VAL A 82 -34.60 31.22 -33.75
C VAL A 82 -34.39 32.72 -33.86
N ARG A 83 -35.48 33.50 -33.85
CA ARG A 83 -35.41 34.95 -33.88
C ARG A 83 -35.92 35.53 -32.57
N GLU A 84 -35.06 36.25 -31.86
CA GLU A 84 -35.39 36.94 -30.61
C GLU A 84 -34.96 38.41 -30.70
N ASN A 85 -35.84 39.34 -30.32
CA ASN A 85 -35.57 40.79 -30.35
C ASN A 85 -35.05 41.35 -31.69
N GLY A 86 -35.37 40.68 -32.80
CA GLY A 86 -34.95 41.07 -34.14
C GLY A 86 -33.62 40.46 -34.59
N GLU A 87 -32.89 39.78 -33.71
CA GLU A 87 -31.63 39.08 -33.97
C GLU A 87 -31.87 37.57 -34.11
N PHE A 88 -30.97 36.88 -34.81
CA PHE A 88 -31.03 35.44 -35.00
C PHE A 88 -30.03 34.73 -34.09
N PHE A 89 -30.49 33.67 -33.42
CA PHE A 89 -29.70 32.85 -32.51
C PHE A 89 -29.77 31.39 -32.91
N ILE A 90 -28.73 30.62 -32.58
CA ILE A 90 -28.71 29.16 -32.76
C ILE A 90 -29.07 28.53 -31.41
N GLU A 91 -30.17 27.79 -31.36
CA GLU A 91 -30.58 26.94 -30.23
C GLU A 91 -30.29 25.47 -30.55
N GLY A 92 -29.85 24.71 -29.55
CA GLY A 92 -29.64 23.26 -29.63
C GLY A 92 -29.15 22.68 -28.29
N ASP A 93 -29.11 21.36 -28.16
CA ASP A 93 -28.66 20.73 -26.91
C ASP A 93 -27.17 21.04 -26.69
N GLY A 94 -26.80 21.42 -25.47
CA GLY A 94 -25.42 21.80 -25.14
C GLY A 94 -24.98 23.18 -25.66
N ILE A 95 -25.82 23.90 -26.40
CA ILE A 95 -25.53 25.25 -26.91
C ILE A 95 -26.20 26.26 -25.98
N GLY A 96 -25.44 26.74 -24.99
CA GLY A 96 -25.95 27.72 -24.02
C GLY A 96 -25.99 29.15 -24.58
N GLY A 97 -27.14 29.82 -24.48
CA GLY A 97 -27.27 31.28 -24.62
C GLY A 97 -26.92 32.06 -23.35
N SER A 98 -26.57 31.37 -22.26
CA SER A 98 -26.23 31.96 -20.96
C SER A 98 -24.75 32.32 -20.82
N ILE A 99 -24.44 33.21 -19.87
CA ILE A 99 -23.06 33.66 -19.53
C ILE A 99 -22.15 32.50 -19.05
N ALA A 100 -22.72 31.41 -18.54
CA ALA A 100 -21.98 30.23 -18.08
C ALA A 100 -21.73 29.23 -19.22
N SER A 101 -20.50 28.69 -19.30
CA SER A 101 -20.16 27.58 -20.19
C SER A 101 -20.99 26.34 -19.83
N VAL A 102 -21.51 25.63 -20.83
CA VAL A 102 -22.23 24.36 -20.62
C VAL A 102 -21.24 23.20 -20.63
N THR A 103 -20.33 23.16 -21.62
CA THR A 103 -19.30 22.13 -21.80
C THR A 103 -18.25 22.20 -20.68
N SER A 104 -18.22 21.21 -19.79
CA SER A 104 -17.17 20.99 -18.76
C SER A 104 -16.23 19.82 -19.11
N VAL A 105 -16.74 18.84 -19.85
CA VAL A 105 -16.00 17.70 -20.40
C VAL A 105 -15.97 17.86 -21.91
N PRO A 106 -14.80 17.74 -22.59
CA PRO A 106 -14.76 17.80 -24.04
C PRO A 106 -15.63 16.71 -24.68
N GLU A 107 -16.39 17.09 -25.70
CA GLU A 107 -17.25 16.16 -26.45
C GLU A 107 -16.62 15.83 -27.81
N LEU A 108 -16.61 14.53 -28.16
CA LEU A 108 -16.07 14.04 -29.43
C LEU A 108 -17.18 13.90 -30.46
N PHE A 109 -17.08 14.64 -31.56
CA PHE A 109 -17.97 14.51 -32.72
C PHE A 109 -17.21 13.90 -33.89
N HIS A 110 -17.68 12.77 -34.41
CA HIS A 110 -17.09 12.10 -35.57
C HIS A 110 -17.87 12.41 -36.84
N ASP A 111 -17.22 13.01 -37.84
CA ASP A 111 -17.80 13.20 -39.16
C ASP A 111 -17.52 11.99 -40.05
N ASN A 112 -18.55 11.18 -40.31
CA ASN A 112 -18.45 9.99 -41.15
C ASN A 112 -18.05 10.30 -42.61
N GLU A 113 -18.38 11.49 -43.12
CA GLU A 113 -18.12 11.83 -44.53
C GLU A 113 -16.64 12.17 -44.77
N THR A 114 -16.06 12.95 -43.86
CA THR A 114 -14.66 13.38 -43.97
C THR A 114 -13.71 12.52 -43.14
N ALA A 115 -14.23 11.57 -42.36
CA ALA A 115 -13.51 10.82 -41.34
C ALA A 115 -12.76 11.72 -40.33
N THR A 116 -13.29 12.92 -40.07
CA THR A 116 -12.65 13.91 -39.18
C THR A 116 -13.24 13.83 -37.77
N ASN A 117 -12.37 13.82 -36.77
CA ASN A 117 -12.75 13.83 -35.36
C ASN A 117 -12.63 15.25 -34.80
N TYR A 118 -13.74 15.83 -34.33
CA TYR A 118 -13.77 17.16 -33.72
C TYR A 118 -13.96 17.04 -32.21
N PHE A 119 -13.07 17.67 -31.44
CA PHE A 119 -13.28 17.86 -30.00
C PHE A 119 -13.84 19.26 -29.76
N ASP A 120 -15.07 19.32 -29.24
CA ASP A 120 -15.61 20.55 -28.65
C ASP A 120 -14.99 20.74 -27.27
N CYS A 121 -14.00 21.63 -27.17
CA CYS A 121 -13.29 21.87 -25.93
C CYS A 121 -14.08 22.89 -25.06
N PRO A 122 -13.99 22.80 -23.72
CA PRO A 122 -14.52 23.83 -22.84
C PRO A 122 -13.96 25.23 -23.18
N GLY A 123 -14.72 26.27 -22.82
CA GLY A 123 -14.28 27.64 -23.04
C GLY A 123 -13.03 27.99 -22.24
N PHE A 124 -12.18 28.86 -22.81
CA PHE A 124 -11.14 29.51 -22.03
C PHE A 124 -11.77 30.36 -20.90
N GLU A 125 -11.11 30.38 -19.74
CA GLU A 125 -11.58 31.07 -18.52
C GLU A 125 -13.02 30.72 -18.16
N ASP A 126 -13.29 29.43 -17.97
CA ASP A 126 -14.55 28.98 -17.41
C ASP A 126 -14.77 29.59 -16.02
N THR A 127 -15.73 30.51 -15.93
CA THR A 127 -16.02 31.33 -14.74
C THR A 127 -16.68 30.55 -13.61
N ARG A 128 -16.96 29.26 -13.83
CA ARG A 128 -17.53 28.33 -12.83
C ARG A 128 -16.57 28.00 -11.68
N GLY A 129 -15.33 28.52 -11.71
CA GLY A 129 -14.40 28.50 -10.60
C GLY A 129 -13.29 27.45 -10.72
N PRO A 130 -12.44 27.32 -9.67
CA PRO A 130 -11.23 26.49 -9.72
C PRO A 130 -11.45 25.04 -10.15
N CYS A 131 -12.58 24.45 -9.75
CA CYS A 131 -12.95 23.09 -10.09
C CYS A 131 -13.13 22.92 -11.60
N SER A 132 -13.87 23.81 -12.26
CA SER A 132 -14.10 23.69 -13.70
C SER A 132 -12.80 23.90 -14.50
N GLU A 133 -11.91 24.77 -14.01
CA GLU A 133 -10.58 24.96 -14.60
C GLU A 133 -9.71 23.70 -14.44
N VAL A 134 -9.73 23.04 -13.28
CA VAL A 134 -9.02 21.77 -13.04
C VAL A 134 -9.54 20.69 -13.97
N THR A 135 -10.88 20.50 -14.06
CA THR A 135 -11.51 19.52 -14.96
C THR A 135 -11.10 19.75 -16.41
N THR A 136 -11.25 20.99 -16.88
CA THR A 136 -10.92 21.37 -18.25
C THR A 136 -9.44 21.09 -18.54
N THR A 137 -8.58 21.49 -17.61
CA THR A 137 -7.12 21.28 -17.72
C THR A 137 -6.76 19.80 -17.79
N TYR A 138 -7.39 18.97 -16.95
CA TYR A 138 -7.19 17.53 -16.94
C TYR A 138 -7.54 16.90 -18.28
N TYR A 139 -8.76 17.12 -18.79
CA TYR A 139 -9.18 16.53 -20.06
C TYR A 139 -8.40 17.07 -21.26
N MET A 140 -8.03 18.35 -21.26
CA MET A 140 -7.16 18.90 -22.31
C MET A 140 -5.79 18.22 -22.30
N LYS A 141 -5.24 17.91 -21.13
CA LYS A 141 -4.00 17.13 -21.01
C LYS A 141 -4.18 15.70 -21.47
N ASP A 142 -5.31 15.10 -21.14
CA ASP A 142 -5.63 13.73 -21.55
C ASP A 142 -5.73 13.61 -23.07
N ILE A 143 -6.42 14.56 -23.72
CA ILE A 143 -6.48 14.67 -25.19
C ILE A 143 -5.08 14.88 -25.76
N ALA A 144 -4.29 15.81 -25.23
CA ALA A 144 -2.94 16.09 -25.73
C ALA A 144 -1.95 14.92 -25.53
N ARG A 145 -2.15 14.08 -24.52
CA ARG A 145 -1.32 12.88 -24.27
C ARG A 145 -1.62 11.74 -25.24
N HIS A 146 -2.88 11.60 -25.65
CA HIS A 146 -3.33 10.47 -26.47
C HIS A 146 -3.45 10.81 -27.96
N ALA A 147 -3.73 12.07 -28.30
CA ALA A 147 -3.74 12.52 -29.68
C ALA A 147 -2.31 12.52 -30.23
N ARG A 148 -2.09 11.81 -31.33
CA ARG A 148 -0.79 11.78 -32.02
C ARG A 148 -0.61 13.00 -32.91
N ARG A 149 -1.72 13.44 -33.53
CA ARG A 149 -1.74 14.46 -34.56
C ARG A 149 -2.94 15.38 -34.43
N VAL A 150 -2.71 16.70 -34.50
CA VAL A 150 -3.75 17.71 -34.24
C VAL A 150 -3.88 18.74 -35.35
N LYS A 151 -5.12 19.20 -35.53
CA LYS A 151 -5.49 20.50 -36.11
C LYS A 151 -6.09 21.37 -35.02
N VAL A 152 -5.93 22.68 -35.13
CA VAL A 152 -6.45 23.63 -34.15
C VAL A 152 -7.27 24.70 -34.85
N LEU A 153 -8.52 24.84 -34.43
CA LEU A 153 -9.42 25.93 -34.84
C LEU A 153 -9.57 26.88 -33.66
N LEU A 154 -9.07 28.10 -33.80
CA LEU A 154 -9.30 29.18 -32.84
C LEU A 154 -10.58 29.89 -33.24
N LEU A 155 -11.50 30.09 -32.30
CA LEU A 155 -12.78 30.75 -32.56
C LEU A 155 -12.85 32.10 -31.86
N ALA A 156 -13.26 33.11 -32.62
CA ALA A 156 -13.55 34.44 -32.11
C ALA A 156 -14.83 34.99 -32.75
N PRO A 157 -15.73 35.63 -32.00
CA PRO A 157 -16.90 36.26 -32.59
C PRO A 157 -16.49 37.48 -33.42
N HIS A 158 -17.25 37.75 -34.49
CA HIS A 158 -16.94 38.81 -35.45
C HIS A 158 -16.79 40.19 -34.82
N PHE A 159 -17.59 40.52 -33.80
CA PHE A 159 -17.48 41.79 -33.09
C PHE A 159 -16.10 41.98 -32.44
N ALA A 160 -15.44 40.92 -31.97
CA ALA A 160 -14.15 40.98 -31.26
C ALA A 160 -12.96 41.21 -32.20
N VAL A 161 -13.14 40.96 -33.50
CA VAL A 161 -12.12 41.13 -34.55
C VAL A 161 -12.43 42.30 -35.49
N ARG A 162 -13.40 43.14 -35.13
CA ARG A 162 -13.80 44.32 -35.91
C ARG A 162 -13.19 45.60 -35.35
N LYS A 163 -12.69 46.46 -36.24
CA LYS A 163 -12.18 47.76 -35.86
C LYS A 163 -13.26 48.61 -35.18
N GLY A 164 -12.93 49.17 -34.02
CA GLY A 164 -13.77 50.10 -33.26
C GLY A 164 -14.73 49.46 -32.26
N GLN A 165 -14.71 48.13 -32.14
CA GLN A 165 -15.46 47.36 -31.13
C GLN A 165 -14.54 46.98 -29.96
N ASP A 166 -15.12 46.39 -28.91
CA ASP A 166 -14.33 45.81 -27.81
C ASP A 166 -13.51 44.62 -28.31
N ARG A 167 -12.21 44.64 -28.00
CA ARG A 167 -11.19 43.69 -28.46
C ARG A 167 -10.70 42.79 -27.32
N SER A 168 -11.18 43.05 -26.11
CA SER A 168 -10.77 42.32 -24.90
C SER A 168 -10.94 40.82 -25.11
N ASP A 169 -12.08 40.40 -25.64
CA ASP A 169 -12.41 39.00 -25.91
C ASP A 169 -11.38 38.31 -26.83
N PHE A 170 -11.02 38.95 -27.95
CA PHE A 170 -10.03 38.40 -28.87
C PHE A 170 -8.62 38.34 -28.28
N LEU A 171 -8.20 39.39 -27.57
CA LEU A 171 -6.89 39.42 -26.91
C LEU A 171 -6.78 38.39 -25.78
N THR A 172 -7.86 38.20 -25.01
CA THR A 172 -7.98 37.16 -23.98
C THR A 172 -7.86 35.78 -24.63
N MET A 173 -8.61 35.52 -25.71
CA MET A 173 -8.53 34.25 -26.45
C MET A 173 -7.10 33.96 -26.92
N LEU A 174 -6.41 34.96 -27.50
CA LEU A 174 -5.03 34.80 -27.96
C LEU A 174 -4.05 34.52 -26.83
N ARG A 175 -4.22 35.16 -25.66
CA ARG A 175 -3.38 34.87 -24.48
C ARG A 175 -3.58 33.44 -23.99
N HIS A 176 -4.82 32.96 -23.95
CA HIS A 176 -5.10 31.57 -23.61
C HIS A 176 -4.53 30.60 -24.64
N ALA A 177 -4.74 30.88 -25.93
CA ALA A 177 -4.16 30.08 -27.01
C ALA A 177 -2.62 30.05 -26.91
N ALA A 178 -1.96 31.16 -26.55
CA ALA A 178 -0.52 31.20 -26.38
C ALA A 178 0.00 30.43 -25.14
N ARG A 179 -0.82 30.29 -24.10
CA ARG A 179 -0.54 29.43 -22.94
C ARG A 179 -0.73 27.96 -23.27
N VAL A 180 -1.80 27.65 -24.00
CA VAL A 180 -2.16 26.28 -24.38
C VAL A 180 -1.25 25.76 -25.50
N LEU A 181 -0.84 26.58 -26.47
CA LEU A 181 0.00 26.19 -27.59
C LEU A 181 1.44 26.68 -27.33
N LYS A 182 2.25 25.87 -26.64
CA LYS A 182 3.59 26.29 -26.16
C LYS A 182 4.59 26.49 -27.30
N ASP A 183 4.44 25.76 -28.41
CA ASP A 183 5.22 25.94 -29.64
C ASP A 183 4.32 26.13 -30.87
N PRO A 184 3.80 27.36 -31.10
CA PRO A 184 2.95 27.64 -32.24
C PRO A 184 3.61 27.33 -33.60
N ALA A 185 4.95 27.35 -33.68
CA ALA A 185 5.65 27.13 -34.94
C ALA A 185 5.40 25.73 -35.51
N LYS A 186 5.24 24.71 -34.65
CA LYS A 186 4.85 23.35 -35.08
C LYS A 186 3.46 23.31 -35.71
N LEU A 187 2.60 24.26 -35.34
CA LEU A 187 1.22 24.35 -35.81
C LEU A 187 1.06 25.22 -37.06
N GLN A 188 2.16 25.64 -37.69
CA GLN A 188 2.14 26.54 -38.84
C GLN A 188 1.20 26.07 -39.96
N GLN A 189 1.09 24.74 -40.17
CA GLN A 189 0.22 24.16 -41.20
C GLN A 189 -1.13 23.70 -40.67
N SER A 190 -1.32 23.59 -39.36
CA SER A 190 -2.47 22.95 -38.71
C SER A 190 -3.38 23.92 -37.94
N LEU A 191 -3.07 25.21 -37.95
CA LEU A 191 -3.80 26.26 -37.24
C LEU A 191 -4.63 27.13 -38.20
N ALA A 192 -5.87 27.42 -37.80
CA ALA A 192 -6.76 28.39 -38.45
C ALA A 192 -7.59 29.21 -37.44
N LEU A 193 -8.09 30.35 -37.89
CA LEU A 193 -9.04 31.18 -37.16
C LEU A 193 -10.42 31.03 -37.82
N VAL A 194 -11.45 30.77 -37.02
CA VAL A 194 -12.84 30.79 -37.46
C VAL A 194 -13.53 31.98 -36.79
N VAL A 195 -13.95 32.93 -37.61
CA VAL A 195 -14.70 34.11 -37.16
C VAL A 195 -16.17 33.74 -37.12
N THR A 196 -16.77 33.72 -35.95
CA THR A 196 -18.16 33.28 -35.72
C THR A 196 -19.11 34.44 -35.61
N LYS A 197 -20.42 34.18 -35.69
CA LYS A 197 -21.48 35.20 -35.59
C LYS A 197 -21.28 36.33 -36.61
N VAL A 198 -20.82 35.97 -37.81
CA VAL A 198 -20.67 36.92 -38.90
C VAL A 198 -22.07 37.26 -39.39
N GLU A 199 -22.52 38.47 -39.08
CA GLU A 199 -23.74 39.01 -39.68
C GLU A 199 -23.53 39.17 -41.18
N ALA A 200 -24.54 38.89 -41.99
CA ALA A 200 -24.56 39.22 -43.42
C ALA A 200 -24.42 40.75 -43.57
N PRO A 201 -23.23 41.30 -43.89
CA PRO A 201 -23.03 42.74 -43.76
C PRO A 201 -23.76 43.41 -44.91
N VAL A 202 -24.65 44.35 -44.64
CA VAL A 202 -25.40 45.02 -45.69
C VAL A 202 -24.63 46.27 -46.15
N VAL A 203 -24.04 46.21 -47.34
CA VAL A 203 -23.30 47.33 -47.95
C VAL A 203 -24.24 48.11 -48.86
N LYS A 204 -24.23 49.44 -48.74
CA LYS A 204 -24.87 50.31 -49.73
C LYS A 204 -24.03 50.29 -51.01
N ARG A 205 -24.48 49.56 -52.03
CA ARG A 205 -23.91 49.62 -53.36
C ARG A 205 -24.59 50.75 -54.12
N ASN A 206 -23.82 51.80 -54.39
CA ASN A 206 -24.28 52.88 -55.26
C ASN A 206 -24.22 52.38 -56.71
N ASN A 207 -25.35 51.93 -57.23
CA ASN A 207 -25.51 51.64 -58.64
C ASN A 207 -25.78 52.96 -59.37
N TYR A 208 -24.84 53.36 -60.22
CA TYR A 208 -25.06 54.44 -61.17
C TYR A 208 -25.83 53.85 -62.35
N ASP A 209 -27.09 54.21 -62.49
CA ASP A 209 -27.72 54.06 -63.80
C ASP A 209 -26.98 54.98 -64.78
N GLY A 210 -26.92 54.62 -66.07
CA GLY A 210 -26.22 55.41 -67.09
C GLY A 210 -26.78 56.84 -67.29
N TYR A 211 -27.72 57.28 -66.45
CA TYR A 211 -28.33 58.61 -66.41
C TYR A 211 -27.92 59.43 -65.17
N GLY A 212 -26.99 58.93 -64.35
CA GLY A 212 -26.47 59.66 -63.19
C GLY A 212 -27.36 59.63 -61.95
N ARG A 213 -28.37 58.73 -61.88
CA ARG A 213 -29.12 58.49 -60.64
C ARG A 213 -28.39 57.43 -59.83
N VAL A 214 -28.26 57.70 -58.53
CA VAL A 214 -27.69 56.75 -57.57
C VAL A 214 -28.85 55.95 -56.97
N SER A 215 -28.99 54.67 -57.36
CA SER A 215 -29.74 53.71 -56.56
C SER A 215 -28.81 53.16 -55.49
N SER A 216 -29.15 53.32 -54.21
CA SER A 216 -28.41 52.66 -53.13
C SER A 216 -29.09 51.34 -52.81
N ASP A 217 -28.65 50.29 -53.50
CA ASP A 217 -29.11 48.94 -53.19
C ASP A 217 -28.30 48.41 -52.00
N LEU A 218 -29.01 47.83 -51.04
CA LEU A 218 -28.42 47.16 -49.89
C LEU A 218 -28.01 45.75 -50.33
N VAL A 219 -26.72 45.54 -50.59
CA VAL A 219 -26.15 44.27 -51.06
C VAL A 219 -25.28 43.66 -49.97
N LYS A 220 -25.37 42.34 -49.78
CA LYS A 220 -24.51 41.61 -48.84
C LYS A 220 -23.03 41.79 -49.22
N ALA A 221 -22.20 42.19 -48.26
CA ALA A 221 -20.75 42.27 -48.46
C ALA A 221 -20.25 40.87 -48.83
N PRO A 222 -19.35 40.78 -49.82
CA PRO A 222 -18.71 39.51 -50.11
C PRO A 222 -17.81 39.09 -48.95
N ASP A 223 -17.75 37.79 -48.68
CA ASP A 223 -16.94 37.20 -47.62
C ASP A 223 -15.46 37.56 -47.73
N SER A 224 -14.97 37.86 -48.93
CA SER A 224 -13.62 38.41 -49.16
C SER A 224 -13.37 39.71 -48.41
N ASP A 225 -14.36 40.61 -48.34
CA ASP A 225 -14.21 41.91 -47.70
C ASP A 225 -14.15 41.76 -46.17
N VAL A 226 -14.97 40.85 -45.62
CA VAL A 226 -14.95 40.50 -44.20
C VAL A 226 -13.58 39.91 -43.83
N ARG A 227 -13.09 38.93 -44.62
CA ARG A 227 -11.76 38.32 -44.41
C ARG A 227 -10.65 39.37 -44.47
N SER A 228 -10.61 40.22 -45.50
CA SER A 228 -9.62 41.30 -45.61
C SER A 228 -9.71 42.30 -44.46
N GLY A 229 -10.91 42.57 -43.94
CA GLY A 229 -11.11 43.38 -42.73
C GLY A 229 -10.45 42.75 -41.50
N VAL A 230 -10.64 41.44 -41.30
CA VAL A 230 -10.01 40.69 -40.20
C VAL A 230 -8.49 40.63 -40.37
N GLU A 231 -7.98 40.34 -41.58
CA GLU A 231 -6.54 40.33 -41.88
C GLU A 231 -5.90 41.70 -41.60
N ALA A 232 -6.58 42.79 -41.97
CA ALA A 232 -6.13 44.15 -41.69
C ALA A 232 -6.11 44.43 -40.18
N PHE A 233 -7.12 43.98 -39.43
CA PHE A 233 -7.16 44.11 -37.97
C PHE A 233 -6.01 43.35 -37.29
N LEU A 234 -5.78 42.10 -37.68
CA LEU A 234 -4.70 41.28 -37.14
C LEU A 234 -3.32 41.88 -37.44
N SER A 235 -3.07 42.24 -38.70
CA SER A 235 -1.75 42.71 -39.16
C SER A 235 -1.41 44.13 -38.70
N ARG A 236 -2.39 45.05 -38.66
CA ARG A 236 -2.14 46.47 -38.39
C ARG A 236 -2.36 46.85 -36.93
N GLU A 237 -3.15 46.08 -36.18
CA GLU A 237 -3.53 46.45 -34.81
C GLU A 237 -3.05 45.43 -33.78
N VAL A 238 -3.46 44.16 -33.90
CA VAL A 238 -3.18 43.15 -32.87
C VAL A 238 -1.70 42.78 -32.82
N ARG A 239 -1.10 42.44 -33.97
CA ARG A 239 0.29 42.01 -34.04
C ARG A 239 1.27 43.07 -33.50
N PRO A 240 1.22 44.35 -33.94
CA PRO A 240 2.12 45.38 -33.41
C PRO A 240 1.92 45.63 -31.92
N PHE A 241 0.68 45.58 -31.43
CA PHE A 241 0.37 45.75 -30.01
C PHE A 241 1.02 44.64 -29.16
N LEU A 242 0.83 43.37 -29.53
CA LEU A 242 1.42 42.24 -28.81
C LEU A 242 2.95 42.25 -28.87
N ALA A 243 3.53 42.62 -30.02
CA ALA A 243 4.97 42.73 -30.18
C ALA A 243 5.57 43.82 -29.28
N ALA A 244 4.94 45.00 -29.24
CA ALA A 244 5.36 46.09 -28.35
C ALA A 244 5.30 45.67 -26.87
N MET A 245 4.23 44.99 -26.45
CA MET A 245 4.12 44.47 -25.08
C MET A 245 5.21 43.43 -24.77
N ALA A 246 5.56 42.57 -25.74
CA ALA A 246 6.60 41.55 -25.55
C ALA A 246 8.02 42.14 -25.42
N GLU A 247 8.24 43.35 -25.93
CA GLU A 247 9.53 44.06 -25.84
C GLU A 247 9.66 44.91 -24.56
N ASP A 248 8.56 45.12 -23.83
CA ASP A 248 8.57 45.86 -22.57
C ASP A 248 9.40 45.11 -21.51
N SER A 249 10.39 45.82 -20.94
CA SER A 249 11.32 45.29 -19.95
C SER A 249 10.65 44.99 -18.60
N SER A 250 9.52 45.64 -18.29
CA SER A 250 8.76 45.47 -17.05
C SER A 250 7.95 44.17 -16.98
N VAL A 251 7.68 43.55 -18.14
CA VAL A 251 6.92 42.31 -18.24
C VAL A 251 7.76 41.12 -17.76
N GLN A 252 7.15 40.26 -16.94
CA GLN A 252 7.80 39.06 -16.42
C GLN A 252 8.18 38.10 -17.56
N GLN A 253 9.24 37.32 -17.38
CA GLN A 253 9.78 36.47 -18.45
C GLN A 253 8.77 35.41 -18.96
N GLU A 254 7.92 34.89 -18.08
CA GLU A 254 6.85 33.95 -18.44
C GLU A 254 5.80 34.63 -19.34
N GLU A 255 5.26 35.77 -18.90
CA GLU A 255 4.30 36.58 -19.66
C GLU A 255 4.89 37.05 -21.00
N ARG A 256 6.18 37.41 -21.02
CA ARG A 256 6.89 37.77 -22.26
C ARG A 256 6.91 36.60 -23.25
N THR A 257 7.06 35.38 -22.76
CA THR A 257 7.03 34.17 -23.60
C THR A 257 5.63 33.93 -24.15
N GLU A 258 4.59 34.12 -23.33
CA GLU A 258 3.18 34.06 -23.77
C GLU A 258 2.90 35.08 -24.87
N LEU A 259 3.31 36.34 -24.69
CA LEU A 259 3.09 37.40 -25.69
C LEU A 259 3.81 37.09 -27.01
N ARG A 260 5.04 36.56 -26.97
CA ARG A 260 5.76 36.13 -28.19
C ARG A 260 5.06 34.98 -28.89
N ASN A 261 4.51 34.03 -28.15
CA ASN A 261 3.72 32.94 -28.71
C ASN A 261 2.43 33.46 -29.36
N ALA A 262 1.75 34.43 -28.74
CA ALA A 262 0.59 35.08 -29.32
C ALA A 262 0.93 35.80 -30.65
N VAL A 263 2.08 36.48 -30.73
CA VAL A 263 2.56 37.08 -31.99
C VAL A 263 2.77 36.01 -33.06
N LYS A 264 3.42 34.89 -32.73
CA LYS A 264 3.62 33.76 -33.67
C LYS A 264 2.29 33.17 -34.16
N ILE A 265 1.31 33.02 -33.26
CA ILE A 265 -0.04 32.57 -33.62
C ILE A 265 -0.64 33.52 -34.66
N VAL A 266 -0.60 34.84 -34.42
CA VAL A 266 -1.10 35.84 -35.37
C VAL A 266 -0.35 35.78 -36.70
N ASP A 267 0.97 35.62 -36.67
CA ASP A 267 1.79 35.46 -37.88
C ASP A 267 1.37 34.23 -38.70
N ILE A 268 1.09 33.10 -38.05
CA ILE A 268 0.59 31.89 -38.71
C ILE A 268 -0.77 32.12 -39.35
N LEU A 269 -1.68 32.79 -38.65
CA LEU A 269 -3.01 33.13 -39.17
C LEU A 269 -2.95 34.08 -40.40
N LEU A 270 -1.87 34.87 -40.51
CA LEU A 270 -1.62 35.79 -41.63
C LEU A 270 -0.77 35.18 -42.76
N LEU A 271 -0.29 33.94 -42.63
CA LEU A 271 0.44 33.29 -43.71
C LEU A 271 -0.43 33.16 -44.95
N GLY A 272 0.19 33.26 -46.13
CA GLY A 272 -0.48 33.03 -47.41
C GLY A 272 -1.28 31.74 -47.37
N GLY A 273 -2.51 31.80 -47.91
CA GLY A 273 -3.57 30.81 -47.69
C GLY A 273 -3.14 29.35 -47.85
N VAL A 274 -3.93 28.47 -47.25
CA VAL A 274 -3.81 27.01 -47.26
C VAL A 274 -4.15 26.47 -48.64
N GLU A 275 -3.31 25.60 -49.20
CA GLU A 275 -3.58 24.99 -50.51
C GLU A 275 -4.74 23.99 -50.40
N THR A 276 -5.80 24.24 -51.17
CA THR A 276 -6.98 23.39 -51.27
C THR A 276 -7.05 22.70 -52.63
N ARG A 277 -7.71 21.54 -52.67
CA ARG A 277 -7.85 20.75 -53.90
C ARG A 277 -8.69 21.43 -54.98
N ARG A 278 -9.60 22.34 -54.60
CA ARG A 278 -10.61 22.93 -55.50
C ARG A 278 -10.36 24.41 -55.85
N HIS A 279 -9.85 25.21 -54.93
CA HIS A 279 -9.84 26.68 -55.06
C HIS A 279 -8.45 27.32 -54.96
N GLY A 280 -7.37 26.52 -54.95
CA GLY A 280 -6.01 27.04 -54.75
C GLY A 280 -5.79 27.45 -53.28
N ARG A 281 -5.05 28.54 -53.04
CA ARG A 281 -4.76 29.02 -51.67
C ARG A 281 -5.97 29.72 -51.05
N VAL A 282 -6.56 29.11 -50.03
CA VAL A 282 -7.69 29.65 -49.24
C VAL A 282 -7.15 30.29 -47.96
N SER A 283 -7.64 31.48 -47.59
CA SER A 283 -7.21 32.14 -46.34
C SER A 283 -7.36 31.22 -45.12
N ARG A 284 -6.49 31.36 -44.11
CA ARG A 284 -6.60 30.64 -42.83
C ARG A 284 -7.73 31.17 -41.94
N ILE A 285 -8.54 32.09 -42.47
CA ILE A 285 -9.65 32.74 -41.79
C ILE A 285 -10.96 32.22 -42.40
N GLY A 286 -11.61 31.32 -41.66
CA GLY A 286 -12.95 30.82 -41.95
C GLY A 286 -14.02 31.76 -41.41
N LEU A 287 -15.18 31.80 -42.06
CA LEU A 287 -16.34 32.57 -41.60
C LEU A 287 -17.46 31.60 -41.25
N PHE A 288 -17.97 31.70 -40.02
CA PHE A 288 -19.15 31.00 -39.56
C PHE A 288 -20.24 32.03 -39.30
N HIS A 289 -21.14 32.15 -40.29
CA HIS A 289 -22.16 33.18 -40.30
C HIS A 289 -23.22 32.96 -39.23
N ALA A 290 -23.84 34.06 -38.78
CA ALA A 290 -25.11 33.97 -38.08
C ALA A 290 -26.21 33.59 -39.08
N PRO A 291 -27.21 32.80 -38.70
CA PRO A 291 -28.35 32.52 -39.56
C PRO A 291 -29.11 33.82 -39.89
N ASP A 292 -29.69 33.89 -41.08
CA ASP A 292 -30.47 35.03 -41.58
C ASP A 292 -31.97 34.73 -41.72
N GLU A 293 -32.38 33.51 -41.39
CA GLU A 293 -33.76 33.05 -41.35
C GLU A 293 -33.99 32.04 -40.20
N VAL A 294 -35.25 31.82 -39.85
CA VAL A 294 -35.66 30.83 -38.82
C VAL A 294 -35.81 29.46 -39.49
N GLY A 295 -35.30 28.40 -38.87
CA GLY A 295 -35.41 27.04 -39.41
C GLY A 295 -34.37 26.08 -38.84
N ALA A 296 -34.38 24.84 -39.33
CA ALA A 296 -33.31 23.89 -39.01
C ALA A 296 -31.98 24.38 -39.61
N LEU A 297 -30.88 24.29 -38.86
CA LEU A 297 -29.63 24.95 -39.24
C LEU A 297 -29.07 24.45 -40.59
N GLY A 298 -29.21 23.15 -40.89
CA GLY A 298 -28.78 22.55 -42.16
C GLY A 298 -29.64 22.93 -43.39
N ASP A 299 -30.85 23.44 -43.15
CA ASP A 299 -31.77 23.86 -44.20
C ASP A 299 -31.50 25.29 -44.68
N ILE A 300 -30.90 26.11 -43.81
CA ILE A 300 -30.58 27.52 -44.06
C ILE A 300 -29.43 27.64 -45.05
N GLU A 301 -29.65 28.38 -46.14
CA GLU A 301 -28.71 28.46 -47.26
C GLU A 301 -27.34 29.02 -46.86
N ILE A 302 -27.30 30.12 -46.09
CA ILE A 302 -26.05 30.74 -45.65
C ILE A 302 -25.22 29.79 -44.78
N MET A 303 -25.88 28.97 -43.96
CA MET A 303 -25.23 28.00 -43.08
C MET A 303 -24.67 26.83 -43.91
N ARG A 304 -25.46 26.29 -44.83
CA ARG A 304 -25.04 25.19 -45.73
C ARG A 304 -23.83 25.58 -46.58
N ASN A 305 -23.87 26.78 -47.17
CA ASN A 305 -22.77 27.30 -47.99
C ASN A 305 -21.53 27.57 -47.12
N GLY A 306 -21.70 28.21 -45.96
CA GLY A 306 -20.61 28.45 -45.01
C GLY A 306 -19.95 27.15 -44.53
N ARG A 307 -20.73 26.09 -44.30
CA ARG A 307 -20.22 24.77 -43.94
C ARG A 307 -19.27 24.20 -45.00
N ALA A 308 -19.64 24.29 -46.27
CA ALA A 308 -18.80 23.80 -47.37
C ALA A 308 -17.44 24.52 -47.39
N GLU A 309 -17.44 25.85 -47.24
CA GLU A 309 -16.20 26.64 -47.17
C GLU A 309 -15.35 26.30 -45.94
N LEU A 310 -15.97 26.12 -44.78
CA LEU A 310 -15.26 25.75 -43.55
C LEU A 310 -14.69 24.33 -43.62
N LEU A 311 -15.39 23.38 -44.25
CA LEU A 311 -14.85 22.05 -44.50
C LEU A 311 -13.64 22.10 -45.45
N GLU A 312 -13.68 22.92 -46.50
CA GLU A 312 -12.52 23.12 -47.38
C GLU A 312 -11.32 23.70 -46.62
N LEU A 313 -11.54 24.67 -45.71
CA LEU A 313 -10.50 25.19 -44.83
C LEU A 313 -9.91 24.09 -43.94
N VAL A 314 -10.75 23.35 -43.20
CA VAL A 314 -10.31 22.31 -42.26
C VAL A 314 -9.58 21.18 -42.99
N GLN A 315 -10.04 20.78 -44.17
CA GLN A 315 -9.40 19.75 -44.99
C GLN A 315 -8.08 20.21 -45.59
N GLY A 316 -7.96 21.50 -45.93
CA GLY A 316 -6.71 22.09 -46.40
C GLY A 316 -5.62 22.11 -45.32
N LEU A 317 -6.00 22.21 -44.04
CA LEU A 317 -5.01 22.21 -42.94
C LEU A 317 -4.25 20.87 -42.91
N GLY A 318 -2.96 20.96 -42.64
CA GLY A 318 -2.13 19.80 -42.30
C GLY A 318 -2.40 19.34 -40.86
N TYR A 319 -2.05 18.10 -40.54
CA TYR A 319 -1.96 17.66 -39.16
C TYR A 319 -0.54 17.91 -38.63
N ALA A 320 -0.42 18.42 -37.41
CA ALA A 320 0.86 18.55 -36.73
C ALA A 320 1.03 17.40 -35.73
N ASP A 321 2.22 16.79 -35.70
CA ASP A 321 2.56 15.80 -34.67
C ASP A 321 2.65 16.47 -33.30
N VAL A 322 2.12 15.80 -32.28
CA VAL A 322 2.09 16.28 -30.90
C VAL A 322 3.02 15.47 -30.02
N GLN A 323 3.79 16.16 -29.19
CA GLN A 323 4.61 15.58 -28.14
C GLN A 323 4.14 16.02 -26.76
N GLN A 324 4.53 15.26 -25.75
CA GLN A 324 4.32 15.63 -24.36
C GLN A 324 5.03 16.97 -24.07
N GLY A 325 4.24 18.01 -23.78
CA GLY A 325 4.74 19.37 -23.52
C GLY A 325 4.46 20.39 -24.63
N ASP A 326 3.97 19.97 -25.81
CA ASP A 326 3.56 20.90 -26.87
C ASP A 326 2.29 21.69 -26.49
N PHE A 327 1.48 21.10 -25.60
CA PHE A 327 0.32 21.74 -24.99
C PHE A 327 0.59 22.13 -23.54
N GLY A 328 0.32 23.39 -23.22
CA GLY A 328 0.33 23.94 -21.87
C GLY A 328 -1.07 24.14 -21.31
N PHE A 329 -1.16 24.79 -20.15
CA PHE A 329 -2.43 24.98 -19.45
C PHE A 329 -2.61 26.42 -19.00
N SER A 330 -3.84 26.92 -19.10
CA SER A 330 -4.20 28.24 -18.61
C SER A 330 -5.04 28.12 -17.34
N VAL A 331 -4.46 27.60 -16.26
CA VAL A 331 -5.10 27.69 -14.94
C VAL A 331 -4.82 29.02 -14.29
N SER A 332 -5.86 29.61 -13.70
CA SER A 332 -5.75 30.89 -12.99
C SER A 332 -4.89 30.75 -11.74
N ALA A 333 -4.34 31.86 -11.26
CA ALA A 333 -3.59 31.88 -10.00
C ALA A 333 -4.45 31.38 -8.82
N ARG A 334 -5.76 31.65 -8.84
CA ARG A 334 -6.73 31.15 -7.85
C ARG A 334 -6.79 29.62 -7.88
N THR A 335 -6.81 29.01 -9.06
CA THR A 335 -6.82 27.56 -9.24
C THR A 335 -5.52 26.91 -8.79
N LYS A 336 -4.36 27.55 -9.07
CA LYS A 336 -3.07 27.10 -8.55
C LYS A 336 -3.05 27.05 -7.02
N VAL A 337 -3.54 28.11 -6.35
CA VAL A 337 -3.64 28.15 -4.87
C VAL A 337 -4.63 27.11 -4.34
N PHE A 338 -5.77 26.92 -5.02
CA PHE A 338 -6.74 25.88 -4.67
C PHE A 338 -6.13 24.48 -4.74
N ALA A 339 -5.45 24.15 -5.85
CA ALA A 339 -4.77 22.88 -6.02
C ALA A 339 -3.71 22.65 -4.94
N LEU A 340 -2.89 23.66 -4.63
CA LEU A 340 -1.87 23.57 -3.58
C LEU A 340 -2.47 23.26 -2.20
N ARG A 341 -3.51 24.01 -1.78
CA ARG A 341 -4.18 23.75 -0.49
C ARG A 341 -4.77 22.35 -0.44
N ARG A 342 -5.35 21.90 -1.56
CA ARG A 342 -5.97 20.58 -1.59
C ARG A 342 -4.94 19.46 -1.51
N VAL A 343 -3.80 19.60 -2.17
CA VAL A 343 -2.69 18.65 -2.05
C VAL A 343 -2.16 18.60 -0.62
N GLN A 344 -2.05 19.73 0.08
CA GLN A 344 -1.65 19.77 1.49
C GLN A 344 -2.63 19.01 2.38
N GLN A 345 -3.94 19.27 2.22
CA GLN A 345 -4.96 18.55 2.98
C GLN A 345 -4.94 17.04 2.68
N LEU A 346 -4.71 16.67 1.43
CA LEU A 346 -4.64 15.28 1.00
C LEU A 346 -3.42 14.56 1.57
N ASN A 347 -2.31 15.28 1.70
CA ASN A 347 -1.12 14.80 2.39
C ASN A 347 -1.41 14.54 3.88
N GLU A 348 -2.04 15.48 4.58
CA GLU A 348 -2.45 15.32 5.98
C GLU A 348 -3.38 14.12 6.16
N ASP A 349 -4.35 13.96 5.27
CA ASP A 349 -5.29 12.85 5.25
C ASP A 349 -4.61 11.48 5.07
N VAL A 350 -3.65 11.39 4.14
CA VAL A 350 -2.88 10.16 3.88
C VAL A 350 -2.02 9.82 5.10
N VAL A 351 -1.34 10.80 5.68
CA VAL A 351 -0.53 10.62 6.91
C VAL A 351 -1.42 10.16 8.06
N ALA A 352 -2.60 10.76 8.24
CA ALA A 352 -3.56 10.37 9.27
C ALA A 352 -4.04 8.93 9.07
N ALA A 353 -4.40 8.55 7.84
CA ALA A 353 -4.82 7.20 7.51
C ALA A 353 -3.72 6.16 7.76
N LEU A 354 -2.47 6.45 7.36
CA LEU A 354 -1.31 5.60 7.65
C LEU A 354 -1.00 5.55 9.15
N GLY A 355 -1.26 6.64 9.89
CA GLY A 355 -1.19 6.70 11.34
C GLY A 355 -2.19 5.75 12.01
N VAL A 356 -3.45 5.75 11.56
CA VAL A 356 -4.49 4.84 12.04
C VAL A 356 -4.11 3.39 11.75
N LEU A 357 -3.64 3.09 10.54
CA LEU A 357 -3.17 1.75 10.17
C LEU A 357 -1.98 1.32 11.04
N GLY A 358 -1.05 2.23 11.29
CA GLY A 358 0.10 1.95 12.14
C GLY A 358 -0.32 1.66 13.59
N GLN A 359 -1.25 2.42 14.14
CA GLN A 359 -1.77 2.18 15.48
C GLN A 359 -2.54 0.86 15.57
N ALA A 360 -3.33 0.52 14.55
CA ALA A 360 -4.01 -0.77 14.46
C ALA A 360 -3.00 -1.93 14.45
N ALA A 361 -1.90 -1.80 13.73
CA ALA A 361 -0.83 -2.81 13.70
C ALA A 361 -0.14 -2.96 15.06
N LYS A 362 0.13 -1.86 15.77
CA LYS A 362 0.64 -1.89 17.15
C LYS A 362 -0.34 -2.60 18.09
N ASN A 363 -1.62 -2.24 18.05
CA ASN A 363 -2.64 -2.85 18.92
C ASN A 363 -2.83 -4.35 18.62
N GLN A 364 -2.87 -4.74 17.34
CA GLN A 364 -3.03 -6.14 16.96
C GLN A 364 -1.81 -6.97 17.38
N SER A 365 -0.60 -6.48 17.12
CA SER A 365 0.62 -7.17 17.53
C SER A 365 0.77 -7.27 19.05
N ALA A 366 0.24 -6.31 19.82
CA ALA A 366 0.12 -6.44 21.27
C ALA A 366 -0.91 -7.50 21.69
N SER A 367 -2.06 -7.59 21.02
CA SER A 367 -3.10 -8.59 21.33
C SER A 367 -2.72 -10.03 20.96
N ALA A 368 -1.81 -10.19 20.00
CA ALA A 368 -1.34 -11.49 19.53
C ALA A 368 -0.19 -12.06 20.38
N TYR A 369 0.25 -11.33 21.41
CA TYR A 369 1.26 -11.77 22.36
C TYR A 369 0.76 -12.97 23.15
N ASP A 370 1.52 -14.06 23.14
CA ASP A 370 1.29 -15.23 23.97
C ASP A 370 2.48 -15.42 24.92
N PRO A 371 2.32 -15.15 26.22
CA PRO A 371 3.40 -15.33 27.19
C PRO A 371 3.82 -16.79 27.38
N SER A 372 3.01 -17.76 26.92
CA SER A 372 3.35 -19.18 26.98
C SER A 372 4.28 -19.63 25.84
N ASP A 373 4.36 -18.86 24.75
CA ASP A 373 5.24 -19.14 23.61
C ASP A 373 6.00 -17.88 23.16
N ILE A 374 7.04 -17.57 23.94
CA ILE A 374 7.92 -16.41 23.72
C ILE A 374 8.60 -16.49 22.35
N ARG A 375 8.95 -17.70 21.88
CA ARG A 375 9.62 -17.91 20.60
C ARG A 375 8.69 -17.60 19.44
N ALA A 376 7.48 -18.16 19.43
CA ALA A 376 6.49 -17.85 18.40
C ALA A 376 6.16 -16.35 18.39
N SER A 377 6.07 -15.71 19.57
CA SER A 377 5.88 -14.27 19.67
C SER A 377 7.04 -13.48 19.05
N GLN A 378 8.30 -13.85 19.34
CA GLN A 378 9.49 -13.22 18.75
C GLN A 378 9.51 -13.35 17.21
N GLU A 379 9.25 -14.55 16.69
CA GLU A 379 9.22 -14.81 15.24
C GLU A 379 8.14 -13.99 14.55
N ARG A 380 6.95 -13.88 15.15
CA ARG A 380 5.88 -13.00 14.66
C ARG A 380 6.29 -11.54 14.64
N TYR A 381 6.89 -11.01 15.72
CA TYR A 381 7.37 -9.63 15.72
C TYR A 381 8.43 -9.38 14.65
N ALA A 382 9.36 -10.32 14.44
CA ALA A 382 10.36 -10.22 13.37
C ALA A 382 9.75 -10.24 11.97
N GLU A 383 8.73 -11.07 11.73
CA GLU A 383 8.01 -11.09 10.47
C GLU A 383 7.25 -9.78 10.23
N LEU A 384 6.55 -9.27 11.24
CA LEU A 384 5.82 -8.01 11.18
C LEU A 384 6.76 -6.82 10.98
N GLU A 385 7.89 -6.77 11.70
CA GLU A 385 8.93 -5.73 11.57
C GLU A 385 9.40 -5.67 10.12
N LYS A 386 9.75 -6.82 9.53
CA LYS A 386 10.20 -6.91 8.14
C LYS A 386 9.13 -6.39 7.17
N LYS A 387 7.86 -6.74 7.39
CA LYS A 387 6.74 -6.27 6.56
C LYS A 387 6.54 -4.76 6.67
N ALA A 388 6.54 -4.21 7.88
CA ALA A 388 6.42 -2.77 8.11
C ALA A 388 7.59 -1.99 7.47
N ALA A 389 8.82 -2.50 7.63
CA ALA A 389 10.01 -1.93 7.02
C ALA A 389 9.96 -1.98 5.49
N ASP A 390 9.45 -3.07 4.92
CA ASP A 390 9.24 -3.19 3.47
C ASP A 390 8.21 -2.16 2.99
N VAL A 391 7.08 -1.98 3.67
CA VAL A 391 6.10 -0.94 3.32
C VAL A 391 6.76 0.44 3.38
N ALA A 392 7.40 0.80 4.49
CA ALA A 392 8.08 2.09 4.65
C ALA A 392 9.14 2.34 3.55
N ARG A 393 9.90 1.30 3.16
CA ARG A 393 10.89 1.39 2.08
C ARG A 393 10.22 1.63 0.72
N HIS A 394 9.11 0.97 0.42
CA HIS A 394 8.37 1.23 -0.82
C HIS A 394 7.79 2.64 -0.85
N LEU A 395 7.30 3.14 0.29
CA LEU A 395 6.82 4.52 0.41
C LEU A 395 7.95 5.50 0.11
N LYS A 396 9.13 5.32 0.72
CA LYS A 396 10.34 6.14 0.49
C LYS A 396 10.85 6.13 -0.95
N ASN A 397 10.71 4.99 -1.63
CA ASN A 397 11.24 4.80 -2.98
C ASN A 397 10.23 5.12 -4.10
N SER A 398 9.01 5.56 -3.77
CA SER A 398 8.02 5.89 -4.80
C SER A 398 8.42 7.19 -5.49
N THR A 399 8.58 7.14 -6.80
CA THR A 399 9.03 8.27 -7.62
C THR A 399 7.90 9.19 -8.07
N ASP A 400 6.68 8.68 -8.06
CA ASP A 400 5.48 9.45 -8.35
C ASP A 400 4.29 9.02 -7.46
N VAL A 401 3.25 9.85 -7.45
CA VAL A 401 2.03 9.61 -6.67
C VAL A 401 1.32 8.35 -7.13
N LYS A 402 1.31 8.06 -8.43
CA LYS A 402 0.58 6.93 -9.00
C LYS A 402 1.19 5.60 -8.56
N GLU A 403 2.53 5.51 -8.58
CA GLU A 403 3.31 4.38 -8.07
C GLU A 403 3.08 4.20 -6.57
N PHE A 404 3.06 5.28 -5.79
CA PHE A 404 2.67 5.24 -4.37
C PHE A 404 1.28 4.64 -4.21
N CYS A 405 0.30 5.17 -4.93
CA CYS A 405 -1.11 4.78 -4.82
C CYS A 405 -1.36 3.32 -5.21
N LEU A 406 -0.71 2.85 -6.27
CA LEU A 406 -0.75 1.45 -6.69
C LEU A 406 -0.11 0.52 -5.67
N ARG A 407 0.93 0.97 -4.97
CA ARG A 407 1.67 0.16 -3.99
C ARG A 407 1.03 0.14 -2.61
N VAL A 408 0.33 1.20 -2.25
CA VAL A 408 -0.44 1.28 -1.01
C VAL A 408 -1.82 0.65 -1.17
N ALA A 409 -2.26 0.37 -2.42
CA ALA A 409 -3.55 -0.23 -2.76
C ALA A 409 -3.99 -1.26 -1.72
N VAL A 410 -4.83 -0.76 -0.82
CA VAL A 410 -5.46 -1.51 0.26
C VAL A 410 -6.58 -2.30 -0.42
N PRO A 411 -6.86 -3.55 -0.02
CA PRO A 411 -7.95 -4.34 -0.60
C PRO A 411 -9.26 -3.54 -0.62
N GLU A 412 -10.05 -3.67 -1.69
CA GLU A 412 -11.30 -2.92 -1.94
C GLU A 412 -12.28 -2.89 -0.74
N ASP A 413 -12.16 -3.84 0.20
CA ASP A 413 -12.95 -3.93 1.43
C ASP A 413 -12.58 -2.94 2.55
N SER A 414 -11.51 -2.15 2.38
CA SER A 414 -11.04 -1.19 3.36
C SER A 414 -11.82 0.12 3.30
N SER A 415 -12.41 0.54 4.43
CA SER A 415 -13.08 1.85 4.57
C SER A 415 -12.14 3.06 4.43
N VAL A 416 -10.85 2.81 4.21
CA VAL A 416 -9.86 3.85 3.94
C VAL A 416 -9.88 4.09 2.44
N GLN A 417 -10.63 5.11 2.00
CA GLN A 417 -10.74 5.59 0.62
C GLN A 417 -9.42 6.20 0.11
N LEU A 418 -8.30 5.48 0.24
CA LEU A 418 -6.99 5.96 -0.21
C LEU A 418 -6.91 5.96 -1.75
N ALA A 419 -7.61 5.04 -2.42
CA ALA A 419 -7.69 4.97 -3.88
C ALA A 419 -8.35 6.23 -4.50
N ASP A 420 -9.46 6.69 -3.93
CA ASP A 420 -10.16 7.88 -4.39
C ASP A 420 -9.31 9.14 -4.18
N LYS A 421 -8.64 9.21 -3.02
CA LYS A 421 -7.67 10.26 -2.67
C LYS A 421 -6.48 10.29 -3.64
N CYS A 422 -6.08 9.12 -4.12
CA CYS A 422 -4.98 8.95 -5.06
C CYS A 422 -5.29 9.43 -6.48
N ALA A 423 -6.50 9.15 -6.99
CA ALA A 423 -6.94 9.67 -8.28
C ALA A 423 -6.95 11.21 -8.30
N ILE A 424 -7.37 11.81 -7.19
CA ILE A 424 -7.38 13.26 -7.00
C ILE A 424 -5.95 13.84 -7.04
N LEU A 425 -4.98 13.19 -6.40
CA LEU A 425 -3.59 13.68 -6.43
C LEU A 425 -3.03 13.71 -7.86
N ASP A 426 -3.32 12.70 -8.70
CA ASP A 426 -2.86 12.68 -10.10
C ASP A 426 -3.45 13.87 -10.90
N VAL A 427 -4.74 14.15 -10.72
CA VAL A 427 -5.41 15.32 -11.31
C VAL A 427 -4.78 16.63 -10.84
N LEU A 428 -4.50 16.76 -9.54
CA LEU A 428 -3.91 17.99 -8.97
C LEU A 428 -2.45 18.19 -9.38
N GLN A 429 -1.67 17.11 -9.52
CA GLN A 429 -0.32 17.17 -10.08
C GLN A 429 -0.34 17.60 -11.55
N VAL A 430 -1.35 17.18 -12.30
CA VAL A 430 -1.51 17.54 -13.72
C VAL A 430 -1.63 19.05 -13.93
N VAL A 431 -2.29 19.74 -13.00
CA VAL A 431 -2.62 21.17 -13.06
C VAL A 431 -1.45 22.08 -12.73
N SER A 432 -0.39 21.55 -12.11
CA SER A 432 0.79 22.35 -11.74
C SER A 432 1.97 22.04 -12.65
N GLU A 433 2.52 23.07 -13.29
CA GLU A 433 3.74 22.95 -14.10
C GLU A 433 5.00 22.68 -13.24
N GLN A 434 4.90 22.92 -11.92
CA GLN A 434 5.89 22.49 -10.92
C GLN A 434 5.31 21.34 -10.09
N PRO A 435 6.13 20.40 -9.59
CA PRO A 435 5.62 19.41 -8.64
C PRO A 435 5.02 20.16 -7.44
N VAL A 436 3.69 20.07 -7.26
CA VAL A 436 2.95 20.75 -6.18
C VAL A 436 3.52 20.42 -4.81
N VAL A 437 4.23 19.28 -4.71
CA VAL A 437 5.01 18.89 -3.55
C VAL A 437 6.30 18.21 -4.00
N ASP A 438 7.37 18.46 -3.28
CA ASP A 438 8.58 17.66 -3.36
C ASP A 438 8.27 16.22 -2.97
N HIS A 439 8.38 15.31 -3.94
CA HIS A 439 8.14 13.89 -3.76
C HIS A 439 9.00 13.28 -2.65
N ALA A 440 10.24 13.75 -2.46
CA ALA A 440 11.11 13.26 -1.41
C ALA A 440 10.59 13.62 -0.01
N VAL A 441 10.02 14.82 0.13
CA VAL A 441 9.41 15.28 1.39
C VAL A 441 8.11 14.52 1.67
N LEU A 442 7.29 14.27 0.65
CA LEU A 442 6.09 13.44 0.79
C LEU A 442 6.43 12.01 1.18
N ALA A 443 7.39 11.39 0.49
CA ALA A 443 7.76 9.99 0.70
C ALA A 443 8.27 9.75 2.13
N THR A 444 9.05 10.69 2.68
CA THR A 444 9.51 10.63 4.07
C THR A 444 8.37 10.86 5.07
N THR A 445 7.50 11.84 4.81
CA THR A 445 6.34 12.15 5.67
C THR A 445 5.34 10.99 5.70
N TRP A 446 5.07 10.37 4.55
CA TRP A 446 4.16 9.22 4.43
C TRP A 446 4.75 7.93 5.02
N ALA A 447 6.07 7.76 4.95
CA ALA A 447 6.72 6.61 5.56
C ALA A 447 6.80 6.71 7.10
N ALA A 448 6.75 7.92 7.68
CA ALA A 448 6.96 8.14 9.11
C ALA A 448 6.02 7.31 10.02
N PRO A 449 4.71 7.17 9.76
CA PRO A 449 3.86 6.27 10.55
C PRO A 449 4.33 4.81 10.50
N MET A 450 4.78 4.33 9.35
CA MET A 450 5.27 2.94 9.17
C MET A 450 6.67 2.75 9.76
N ASP A 451 7.52 3.77 9.72
CA ASP A 451 8.80 3.78 10.44
C ASP A 451 8.57 3.66 11.95
N SER A 452 7.61 4.41 12.50
CA SER A 452 7.24 4.31 13.93
C SER A 452 6.70 2.92 14.31
N VAL A 453 5.99 2.25 13.40
CA VAL A 453 5.55 0.85 13.61
C VAL A 453 6.74 -0.09 13.56
N THR A 454 7.64 0.10 12.61
CA THR A 454 8.85 -0.71 12.45
C THR A 454 9.73 -0.62 13.70
N GLU A 455 9.94 0.58 14.22
CA GLU A 455 10.70 0.82 15.45
C GLU A 455 10.05 0.13 16.66
N TYR A 456 8.73 0.30 16.85
CA TYR A 456 7.99 -0.39 17.90
C TYR A 456 8.12 -1.92 17.81
N LEU A 457 7.98 -2.50 16.60
CA LEU A 457 8.09 -3.94 16.39
C LEU A 457 9.50 -4.46 16.62
N LYS A 458 10.51 -3.66 16.25
CA LYS A 458 11.92 -3.95 16.54
C LYS A 458 12.17 -3.98 18.04
N GLU A 459 11.73 -2.97 18.78
CA GLU A 459 11.82 -2.94 20.25
C GLU A 459 11.14 -4.17 20.88
N LYS A 460 9.94 -4.53 20.40
CA LYS A 460 9.21 -5.72 20.89
C LYS A 460 9.94 -7.02 20.56
N LYS A 461 10.51 -7.15 19.38
CA LYS A 461 11.34 -8.30 19.01
C LYS A 461 12.59 -8.41 19.89
N GLU A 462 13.27 -7.30 20.14
CA GLU A 462 14.45 -7.25 21.02
C GLU A 462 14.08 -7.64 22.46
N TRP A 463 12.94 -7.13 22.96
CA TRP A 463 12.39 -7.53 24.26
C TRP A 463 12.15 -9.05 24.35
N HIS A 464 11.54 -9.64 23.33
CA HIS A 464 11.30 -11.09 23.34
C HIS A 464 12.57 -11.91 23.18
N SER A 465 13.55 -11.40 22.45
CA SER A 465 14.89 -12.00 22.38
C SER A 465 15.55 -12.02 23.75
N PHE A 466 15.40 -10.93 24.51
CA PHE A 466 15.85 -10.86 25.91
C PHE A 466 15.10 -11.88 26.79
N LEU A 467 13.76 -11.94 26.73
CA LEU A 467 12.98 -12.91 27.49
C LEU A 467 13.38 -14.36 27.17
N LEU A 468 13.66 -14.67 25.90
CA LEU A 468 14.11 -16.00 25.50
C LEU A 468 15.51 -16.33 26.05
N SER A 469 16.44 -15.36 26.01
CA SER A 469 17.76 -15.51 26.63
C SER A 469 17.65 -15.75 28.13
N LEU A 470 16.82 -14.95 28.81
CA LEU A 470 16.56 -15.08 30.24
C LEU A 470 15.96 -16.45 30.57
N TYR A 471 14.98 -16.89 29.79
CA TYR A 471 14.37 -18.22 29.90
C TYR A 471 15.39 -19.35 29.74
N GLN A 472 16.26 -19.27 28.73
CA GLN A 472 17.34 -20.23 28.51
C GLN A 472 18.33 -20.25 29.69
N ARG A 473 18.69 -19.06 30.21
CA ARG A 473 19.58 -18.93 31.37
C ARG A 473 18.98 -19.57 32.62
N PHE A 474 17.69 -19.31 32.92
CA PHE A 474 17.03 -19.96 34.04
C PHE A 474 16.96 -21.48 33.90
N ASN A 475 16.83 -22.00 32.68
CA ASN A 475 16.83 -23.44 32.42
C ASN A 475 18.24 -24.05 32.32
N SER A 476 19.30 -23.27 32.56
CA SER A 476 20.66 -23.80 32.60
C SER A 476 20.90 -24.62 33.88
N TYR A 477 21.80 -25.60 33.80
CA TYR A 477 22.08 -26.49 34.92
C TYR A 477 22.47 -25.77 36.22
N PRO A 478 23.41 -24.78 36.24
CA PRO A 478 23.80 -24.13 37.50
C PRO A 478 22.62 -23.51 38.26
N VAL A 479 21.70 -22.87 37.53
CA VAL A 479 20.52 -22.22 38.11
C VAL A 479 19.54 -23.26 38.64
N GLN A 480 19.32 -24.35 37.89
CA GLN A 480 18.44 -25.44 38.30
C GLN A 480 19.01 -26.21 39.51
N LEU A 481 20.34 -26.35 39.61
CA LEU A 481 21.02 -26.93 40.77
C LEU A 481 20.87 -26.04 42.01
N GLN A 482 21.01 -24.72 41.85
CA GLN A 482 20.79 -23.78 42.94
C GLN A 482 19.34 -23.78 43.42
N ARG A 483 18.37 -23.89 42.50
CA ARG A 483 16.94 -24.06 42.81
C ARG A 483 16.71 -25.24 43.75
N ARG A 484 17.31 -26.40 43.47
CA ARG A 484 17.21 -27.61 44.32
C ARG A 484 17.72 -27.37 45.74
N SER A 485 18.73 -26.52 45.90
CA SER A 485 19.37 -26.24 47.19
C SER A 485 18.62 -25.18 48.02
N SER A 486 17.77 -24.36 47.37
CA SER A 486 16.95 -23.35 48.02
C SER A 486 15.57 -23.91 48.35
N SER A 487 15.18 -23.87 49.62
CA SER A 487 13.80 -24.22 50.02
C SER A 487 12.78 -23.15 49.63
N THR A 488 13.24 -21.95 49.25
CA THR A 488 12.40 -20.84 48.80
C THR A 488 12.45 -20.72 47.26
N PRO A 489 11.29 -20.57 46.59
CA PRO A 489 11.26 -20.20 45.17
C PRO A 489 12.03 -18.90 44.97
N PHE A 490 12.77 -18.76 43.87
CA PHE A 490 13.45 -17.51 43.54
C PHE A 490 12.45 -16.35 43.53
N PRO A 491 12.60 -15.35 44.42
CA PRO A 491 11.80 -14.13 44.33
C PRO A 491 12.07 -13.47 42.98
N SER A 492 11.01 -13.11 42.24
CA SER A 492 11.11 -12.48 40.91
C SER A 492 11.92 -11.19 40.89
N SER A 493 12.13 -10.54 42.04
CA SER A 493 12.93 -9.32 42.19
C SER A 493 14.42 -9.57 42.50
N SER A 494 14.82 -10.80 42.81
CA SER A 494 16.15 -11.10 43.38
C SER A 494 17.13 -11.76 42.40
N PHE A 495 16.68 -12.21 41.23
CA PHE A 495 17.58 -12.85 40.26
C PHE A 495 18.66 -11.89 39.73
N VAL A 496 18.38 -10.58 39.76
CA VAL A 496 19.30 -9.50 39.38
C VAL A 496 20.56 -9.47 40.26
N GLU A 497 20.48 -10.01 41.48
CA GLU A 497 21.61 -10.06 42.43
C GLU A 497 22.56 -11.23 42.16
N LEU A 498 22.18 -12.18 41.32
CA LEU A 498 23.01 -13.33 40.98
C LEU A 498 24.07 -12.92 39.94
N PRO A 499 25.37 -13.16 40.17
CA PRO A 499 26.43 -12.83 39.22
C PRO A 499 26.22 -13.44 37.83
N GLU A 500 25.52 -14.57 37.77
CA GLU A 500 25.20 -15.33 36.56
C GLU A 500 24.18 -14.64 35.65
N PHE A 501 23.47 -13.63 36.16
CA PHE A 501 22.47 -12.82 35.44
C PHE A 501 22.91 -11.36 35.27
N ALA A 502 24.18 -11.04 35.49
CA ALA A 502 24.65 -9.64 35.43
C ALA A 502 24.41 -8.99 34.04
N ALA A 503 24.55 -9.76 32.95
CA ALA A 503 24.28 -9.28 31.60
C ALA A 503 22.78 -9.05 31.36
N GLU A 504 21.92 -9.95 31.86
CA GLU A 504 20.46 -9.83 31.78
C GLU A 504 19.94 -8.69 32.66
N ALA A 505 20.57 -8.44 33.80
CA ALA A 505 20.28 -7.30 34.68
C ALA A 505 20.55 -5.97 33.98
N GLU A 506 21.70 -5.84 33.30
CA GLU A 506 22.05 -4.67 32.51
C GLU A 506 21.10 -4.49 31.32
N ALA A 507 20.80 -5.57 30.59
CA ALA A 507 19.84 -5.54 29.49
C ALA A 507 18.43 -5.16 29.96
N LEU A 508 17.98 -5.66 31.12
CA LEU A 508 16.68 -5.31 31.70
C LEU A 508 16.60 -3.80 32.03
N ALA A 509 17.70 -3.20 32.50
CA ALA A 509 17.77 -1.76 32.74
C ALA A 509 17.61 -0.94 31.44
N ALA A 510 18.08 -1.45 30.30
CA ALA A 510 17.92 -0.79 29.00
C ALA A 510 16.47 -0.77 28.50
N PHE A 511 15.63 -1.71 28.90
CA PHE A 511 14.22 -1.79 28.46
C PHE A 511 13.24 -0.93 29.26
N ALA A 512 13.73 0.06 30.03
CA ALA A 512 12.95 1.03 30.82
C ALA A 512 11.67 0.41 31.41
N ALA A 513 11.81 -0.36 32.49
CA ALA A 513 10.82 -1.27 33.06
C ALA A 513 9.38 -0.70 33.13
N THR A 514 8.62 -0.85 32.05
CA THR A 514 7.17 -0.67 32.07
C THR A 514 6.54 -1.77 32.92
N GLY A 515 5.36 -1.51 33.49
CA GLY A 515 4.66 -2.51 34.31
C GLY A 515 4.40 -3.84 33.58
N GLN A 516 4.24 -3.81 32.25
CA GLN A 516 4.07 -5.00 31.43
C GLN A 516 5.37 -5.81 31.31
N ASN A 517 6.50 -5.16 31.05
CA ASN A 517 7.80 -5.84 30.96
C ASN A 517 8.15 -6.59 32.26
N LEU A 518 7.84 -6.00 33.42
CA LEU A 518 8.04 -6.67 34.71
C LEU A 518 7.11 -7.89 34.88
N SER A 519 5.89 -7.82 34.38
CA SER A 519 4.96 -8.96 34.39
C SER A 519 5.45 -10.10 33.51
N ASP A 520 5.98 -9.81 32.31
CA ASP A 520 6.52 -10.84 31.41
C ASP A 520 7.76 -11.51 32.03
N VAL A 521 8.66 -10.73 32.63
CA VAL A 521 9.82 -11.27 33.37
C VAL A 521 9.36 -12.13 34.53
N ALA A 522 8.39 -11.67 35.33
CA ALA A 522 7.83 -12.45 36.43
C ALA A 522 7.20 -13.76 35.93
N ALA A 523 6.52 -13.75 34.77
CA ALA A 523 5.98 -14.96 34.15
C ALA A 523 7.09 -15.94 33.75
N VAL A 524 8.16 -15.47 33.11
CA VAL A 524 9.34 -16.29 32.75
C VAL A 524 10.00 -16.88 34.00
N VAL A 525 10.30 -16.04 34.99
CA VAL A 525 10.93 -16.46 36.25
C VAL A 525 10.05 -17.48 36.97
N SER A 526 8.75 -17.20 37.10
CA SER A 526 7.82 -18.10 37.79
C SER A 526 7.66 -19.44 37.08
N THR A 527 7.75 -19.47 35.76
CA THR A 527 7.67 -20.70 34.97
C THR A 527 8.94 -21.52 35.12
N ALA A 528 10.12 -20.89 34.94
CA ALA A 528 11.40 -21.59 35.00
C ALA A 528 11.84 -21.97 36.42
N SER A 529 11.33 -21.27 37.44
CA SER A 529 11.61 -21.57 38.86
C SER A 529 10.70 -22.65 39.45
N ARG A 530 9.66 -23.11 38.73
CA ARG A 530 8.79 -24.19 39.22
C ARG A 530 9.56 -25.51 39.24
N GLY A 531 9.67 -26.09 40.43
CA GLY A 531 10.13 -27.47 40.62
C GLY A 531 9.25 -28.47 39.86
N PRO A 532 9.78 -29.67 39.55
CA PRO A 532 8.98 -30.74 38.96
C PRO A 532 7.85 -31.13 39.91
N LYS A 533 6.67 -31.36 39.35
CA LYS A 533 5.51 -31.88 40.06
C LYS A 533 5.53 -33.39 40.03
N THR A 534 5.37 -34.02 41.19
CA THR A 534 5.28 -35.47 41.30
C THR A 534 3.83 -35.88 41.55
N ARG A 535 3.33 -36.84 40.77
CA ARG A 535 2.01 -37.45 40.91
C ARG A 535 2.19 -38.96 41.11
N CYS A 536 1.58 -39.52 42.16
CA CYS A 536 1.59 -40.96 42.39
C CYS A 536 0.29 -41.56 41.84
N VAL A 537 0.40 -42.63 41.05
CA VAL A 537 -0.70 -43.33 40.41
C VAL A 537 -0.72 -44.79 40.88
N GLY A 538 -1.83 -45.24 41.46
CA GLY A 538 -2.01 -46.60 42.01
C GLY A 538 -2.38 -46.62 43.50
N ASP A 539 -3.09 -47.67 43.94
CA ASP A 539 -3.53 -47.86 45.33
C ASP A 539 -2.39 -48.44 46.20
N LEU A 540 -1.95 -47.65 47.19
CA LEU A 540 -0.89 -48.01 48.11
C LEU A 540 -1.49 -48.76 49.31
N PRO A 541 -1.21 -50.07 49.43
CA PRO A 541 0.10 -50.53 49.92
C PRO A 541 0.90 -51.45 48.99
N SER A 542 0.37 -51.91 47.86
CA SER A 542 0.98 -52.96 47.01
C SER A 542 2.04 -52.48 46.01
N GLY A 543 2.32 -51.18 45.96
CA GLY A 543 3.26 -50.54 45.05
C GLY A 543 2.58 -49.55 44.12
N GLY A 544 3.32 -48.52 43.70
CA GLY A 544 2.77 -47.39 42.96
C GLY A 544 3.69 -46.90 41.84
N HIS A 545 3.11 -46.13 40.92
CA HIS A 545 3.77 -45.51 39.79
C HIS A 545 3.98 -44.03 40.09
N ALA A 546 5.17 -43.49 39.87
CA ALA A 546 5.41 -42.05 40.02
C ALA A 546 5.57 -41.40 38.65
N VAL A 547 4.84 -40.31 38.43
CA VAL A 547 4.94 -39.45 37.24
C VAL A 547 5.49 -38.11 37.69
N VAL A 548 6.66 -37.75 37.19
CA VAL A 548 7.35 -36.49 37.47
C VAL A 548 7.31 -35.62 36.23
N GLU A 549 6.60 -34.50 36.30
CA GLU A 549 6.40 -33.56 35.19
C GLU A 549 7.02 -32.20 35.54
N GLY A 550 7.85 -31.64 34.66
CA GLY A 550 8.43 -30.31 34.86
C GLY A 550 8.83 -29.62 33.56
N GLU A 551 9.17 -28.34 33.65
CA GLU A 551 9.75 -27.63 32.51
C GLU A 551 11.17 -28.15 32.24
N THR A 552 11.98 -28.12 33.30
CA THR A 552 13.33 -28.66 33.34
C THR A 552 13.47 -29.54 34.57
N VAL A 553 14.04 -30.72 34.40
CA VAL A 553 14.09 -31.75 35.44
C VAL A 553 15.52 -32.23 35.66
N LEU A 554 16.01 -32.13 36.89
CA LEU A 554 17.20 -32.84 37.32
C LEU A 554 16.80 -34.29 37.60
N LEU A 555 17.45 -35.26 36.98
CA LEU A 555 17.06 -36.67 37.14
C LEU A 555 17.20 -37.12 38.59
N SER A 556 18.23 -36.65 39.31
CA SER A 556 18.41 -36.96 40.73
C SER A 556 17.28 -36.39 41.60
N GLU A 557 16.78 -35.19 41.27
CA GLU A 557 15.66 -34.54 41.95
C GLU A 557 14.35 -35.31 41.70
N ALA A 558 14.10 -35.74 40.45
CA ALA A 558 12.93 -36.54 40.11
C ALA A 558 12.87 -37.85 40.89
N VAL A 559 14.01 -38.56 41.00
CA VAL A 559 14.12 -39.80 41.77
C VAL A 559 13.88 -39.56 43.26
N ALA A 560 14.46 -38.48 43.83
CA ALA A 560 14.24 -38.12 45.22
C ALA A 560 12.77 -37.74 45.48
N ALA A 561 12.15 -36.95 44.59
CA ALA A 561 10.77 -36.52 44.72
C ALA A 561 9.79 -37.70 44.64
N ALA A 562 10.01 -38.64 43.71
CA ALA A 562 9.23 -39.87 43.60
C ALA A 562 9.27 -40.70 44.89
N ARG A 563 10.47 -40.89 45.45
CA ARG A 563 10.67 -41.64 46.72
C ARG A 563 10.04 -40.97 47.92
N ASN A 564 10.11 -39.65 47.99
CA ASN A 564 9.60 -38.90 49.14
C ASN A 564 8.08 -38.69 49.07
N SER A 565 7.50 -38.64 47.86
CA SER A 565 6.09 -38.29 47.68
C SER A 565 5.17 -39.51 47.59
N CYS A 566 5.65 -40.64 47.08
CA CYS A 566 4.85 -41.86 46.96
C CYS A 566 5.12 -42.80 48.15
N ALA A 567 4.08 -43.18 48.89
CA ALA A 567 4.23 -44.20 49.94
C ALA A 567 4.49 -45.57 49.29
N GLY A 568 5.23 -46.46 49.95
CA GLY A 568 5.45 -47.83 49.45
C GLY A 568 6.51 -47.97 48.34
N PRO A 569 6.71 -49.20 47.84
CA PRO A 569 7.74 -49.50 46.83
C PRO A 569 7.34 -48.95 45.46
N LEU A 570 8.28 -48.27 44.80
CA LEU A 570 8.09 -47.70 43.47
C LEU A 570 8.17 -48.81 42.40
N GLN A 571 7.13 -48.96 41.58
CA GLN A 571 7.07 -49.97 40.51
C GLN A 571 7.37 -49.41 39.13
N LEU A 572 7.26 -48.09 38.94
CA LEU A 572 7.55 -47.39 37.69
C LEU A 572 7.86 -45.93 38.01
N LEU A 573 8.88 -45.37 37.37
CA LEU A 573 9.15 -43.94 37.36
C LEU A 573 9.05 -43.39 35.94
N GLU A 574 8.14 -42.46 35.71
CA GLU A 574 8.04 -41.69 34.47
C GLU A 574 8.48 -40.25 34.72
N VAL A 575 9.38 -39.75 33.89
CA VAL A 575 9.92 -38.40 33.96
C VAL A 575 9.68 -37.69 32.63
N TYR A 576 8.90 -36.61 32.69
CA TYR A 576 8.56 -35.78 31.55
C TYR A 576 9.11 -34.37 31.77
N ALA A 577 9.99 -33.91 30.88
CA ALA A 577 10.44 -32.53 30.84
C ALA A 577 10.01 -31.84 29.54
N LEU A 578 9.41 -30.66 29.64
CA LEU A 578 9.00 -29.88 28.45
C LEU A 578 10.19 -29.27 27.70
N ASN A 579 11.31 -29.05 28.39
CA ASN A 579 12.52 -28.46 27.81
C ASN A 579 13.71 -29.41 27.90
N THR A 580 14.28 -29.58 29.09
CA THR A 580 15.53 -30.33 29.30
C THR A 580 15.45 -31.29 30.49
N VAL A 581 15.98 -32.51 30.31
CA VAL A 581 16.40 -33.37 31.42
C VAL A 581 17.91 -33.25 31.61
N PHE A 582 18.33 -32.93 32.83
CA PHE A 582 19.73 -33.02 33.24
C PHE A 582 19.98 -34.36 33.92
N VAL A 583 20.91 -35.15 33.38
CA VAL A 583 21.43 -36.35 34.06
C VAL A 583 22.61 -35.89 34.91
N ASP A 584 22.29 -35.46 36.13
CA ASP A 584 23.19 -34.69 37.00
C ASP A 584 23.95 -35.53 38.03
N ASP A 585 23.42 -36.69 38.41
CA ASP A 585 24.02 -37.57 39.42
C ASP A 585 23.80 -39.05 39.07
N THR A 586 24.49 -39.93 39.79
CA THR A 586 24.23 -41.37 39.76
C THR A 586 22.93 -41.67 40.50
N VAL A 587 21.96 -42.22 39.76
CA VAL A 587 20.67 -42.63 40.29
C VAL A 587 20.59 -44.14 40.39
N ARG A 588 20.10 -44.65 41.53
CA ARG A 588 19.86 -46.08 41.76
C ARG A 588 18.37 -46.30 41.92
N LEU A 589 17.77 -47.18 41.11
CA LEU A 589 16.34 -47.50 41.05
C LEU A 589 16.20 -49.02 40.86
N PRO A 590 16.41 -49.80 41.93
CA PRO A 590 16.64 -51.22 41.79
C PRO A 590 15.36 -51.96 41.37
N SER A 591 15.43 -52.74 40.29
CA SER A 591 14.28 -53.41 39.67
C SER A 591 13.14 -52.47 39.19
N VAL A 592 13.33 -51.14 39.19
CA VAL A 592 12.28 -50.19 38.82
C VAL A 592 12.49 -49.74 37.37
N PRO A 593 11.51 -49.95 36.47
CA PRO A 593 11.52 -49.34 35.15
C PRO A 593 11.51 -47.81 35.23
N LEU A 594 12.30 -47.18 34.36
CA LEU A 594 12.46 -45.75 34.23
C LEU A 594 12.10 -45.33 32.80
N VAL A 595 11.11 -44.47 32.67
CA VAL A 595 10.78 -43.77 31.42
C VAL A 595 11.20 -42.32 31.57
N VAL A 596 11.96 -41.80 30.62
CA VAL A 596 12.34 -40.39 30.58
C VAL A 596 12.08 -39.87 29.18
N ALA A 597 11.31 -38.80 29.07
CA ALA A 597 11.03 -38.14 27.82
C ALA A 597 11.22 -36.63 27.96
N ALA A 598 12.14 -36.09 27.14
CA ALA A 598 12.47 -34.67 27.11
C ALA A 598 13.01 -34.28 25.74
N PRO A 599 12.67 -33.12 25.16
CA PRO A 599 13.25 -32.65 23.91
C PRO A 599 14.77 -32.65 23.92
N ARG A 600 15.37 -32.20 25.04
CA ARG A 600 16.82 -32.15 25.23
C ARG A 600 17.26 -32.95 26.46
N TRP A 601 18.37 -33.63 26.32
CA TRP A 601 19.08 -34.33 27.39
C TRP A 601 20.46 -33.73 27.55
N GLU A 602 20.86 -33.42 28.77
CA GLU A 602 22.19 -32.90 29.06
C GLU A 602 22.84 -33.65 30.21
N THR A 603 23.95 -34.30 29.92
CA THR A 603 24.63 -35.18 30.88
C THR A 603 25.83 -34.49 31.49
N LEU A 604 25.91 -34.53 32.83
CA LEU A 604 26.93 -33.80 33.58
C LEU A 604 27.84 -34.79 34.31
N GLY A 605 29.15 -34.64 34.14
CA GLY A 605 30.11 -35.56 34.75
C GLY A 605 30.09 -36.96 34.11
N SER A 606 29.90 -38.03 34.87
CA SER A 606 29.88 -39.40 34.36
C SER A 606 28.85 -40.25 35.12
N PRO A 607 27.56 -39.86 35.06
CA PRO A 607 26.54 -40.41 35.92
C PRO A 607 26.22 -41.84 35.51
N THR A 608 25.81 -42.64 36.49
CA THR A 608 25.30 -44.00 36.26
C THR A 608 23.80 -44.04 36.57
N ILE A 609 22.99 -44.50 35.62
CA ILE A 609 21.60 -44.91 35.86
C ILE A 609 21.64 -46.40 36.18
N ASN A 610 21.56 -46.73 37.46
CA ASN A 610 21.60 -48.10 37.96
C ASN A 610 20.17 -48.60 38.22
N LEU A 611 19.70 -49.47 37.34
CA LEU A 611 18.43 -50.19 37.41
C LEU A 611 18.64 -51.68 37.75
N ASP A 612 19.77 -52.06 38.33
CA ASP A 612 20.08 -53.46 38.64
C ASP A 612 19.04 -54.03 39.63
N GLY A 613 18.75 -55.32 39.51
CA GLY A 613 17.85 -56.03 40.42
C GLY A 613 18.42 -56.11 41.83
N GLU A 614 17.54 -56.23 42.83
CA GLU A 614 17.98 -56.49 44.20
C GLU A 614 18.59 -57.90 44.31
N ASP A 615 19.66 -58.04 45.08
CA ASP A 615 20.22 -59.36 45.35
C ASP A 615 19.23 -60.20 46.18
N GLY A 616 19.22 -61.51 45.96
CA GLY A 616 18.35 -62.41 46.71
C GLY A 616 18.72 -62.43 48.19
N GLU A 617 17.71 -62.40 49.08
CA GLU A 617 17.96 -62.45 50.52
C GLU A 617 18.75 -63.73 50.86
N PRO A 618 19.87 -63.63 51.61
CA PRO A 618 20.59 -64.81 52.03
C PRO A 618 19.70 -65.66 52.94
N LEU A 619 19.68 -66.98 52.72
CA LEU A 619 19.11 -67.88 53.72
C LEU A 619 20.01 -67.79 54.95
N GLY A 620 19.42 -67.56 56.13
CA GLY A 620 20.18 -67.28 57.35
C GLY A 620 21.31 -68.29 57.59
N SER A 621 22.41 -67.85 58.21
CA SER A 621 23.64 -68.64 58.36
C SER A 621 23.55 -69.87 59.27
N ALA A 622 22.34 -70.32 59.59
CA ALA A 622 22.14 -71.57 60.31
C ALA A 622 22.35 -72.72 59.29
N PRO A 623 23.28 -73.64 59.54
CA PRO A 623 23.41 -74.83 58.71
C PRO A 623 22.13 -75.66 58.77
N ALA A 624 21.85 -76.42 57.72
CA ALA A 624 20.70 -77.30 57.68
C ALA A 624 20.71 -78.26 58.89
N ALA A 625 19.52 -78.55 59.42
CA ALA A 625 19.38 -79.28 60.68
C ALA A 625 20.18 -80.60 60.70
N ASN A 626 20.98 -80.77 61.75
CA ASN A 626 21.71 -82.01 62.00
C ASN A 626 20.78 -83.02 62.70
N CYS A 627 20.35 -84.06 61.99
CA CYS A 627 19.68 -85.20 62.60
C CYS A 627 20.74 -86.13 63.21
N SER A 628 20.69 -86.31 64.54
CA SER A 628 21.67 -87.13 65.27
C SER A 628 21.62 -88.58 64.80
N GLY A 629 22.66 -89.01 64.07
CA GLY A 629 22.82 -90.39 63.61
C GLY A 629 22.44 -90.64 62.14
N GLU A 630 21.98 -89.62 61.41
CA GLU A 630 21.63 -89.71 59.98
C GLU A 630 22.49 -88.75 59.13
N ARG A 631 22.44 -88.91 57.80
CA ARG A 631 23.09 -88.01 56.85
C ARG A 631 22.51 -86.60 57.03
N GLY A 632 23.37 -85.58 57.16
CA GLY A 632 22.95 -84.19 57.25
C GLY A 632 22.09 -83.78 56.04
N HIS A 633 21.09 -82.93 56.27
CA HIS A 633 20.25 -82.44 55.18
C HIS A 633 21.06 -81.57 54.21
N ASP A 634 20.78 -81.70 52.92
CA ASP A 634 21.37 -80.81 51.91
C ASP A 634 20.91 -79.37 52.21
N GLY A 635 21.81 -78.40 52.02
CA GLY A 635 21.50 -76.99 52.16
C GLY A 635 20.50 -76.53 51.10
N ARG A 636 19.59 -75.63 51.46
CA ARG A 636 18.66 -75.02 50.51
C ARG A 636 19.40 -74.03 49.60
N PRO A 637 19.09 -73.98 48.29
CA PRO A 637 19.61 -72.93 47.42
C PRO A 637 19.15 -71.56 47.92
N GLY A 638 19.99 -70.54 47.79
CA GLY A 638 19.62 -69.19 48.20
C GLY A 638 18.50 -68.60 47.36
N ASN A 639 17.86 -67.55 47.86
CA ASN A 639 16.75 -66.92 47.14
C ASN A 639 17.24 -66.34 45.80
N PRO A 640 16.46 -66.42 44.71
CA PRO A 640 16.86 -65.81 43.45
C PRO A 640 16.97 -64.29 43.60
N GLY A 641 17.90 -63.67 42.86
CA GLY A 641 17.94 -62.22 42.72
C GLY A 641 16.75 -61.69 41.94
N GLY A 642 16.41 -60.42 42.18
CA GLY A 642 15.36 -59.71 41.48
C GLY A 642 15.71 -59.44 40.01
N PRO A 643 14.70 -59.22 39.15
CA PRO A 643 14.93 -58.80 37.77
C PRO A 643 15.55 -57.39 37.72
N GLY A 644 16.36 -57.11 36.71
CA GLY A 644 16.77 -55.74 36.40
C GLY A 644 15.58 -54.92 35.89
N GLY A 645 15.62 -53.61 36.09
CA GLY A 645 14.66 -52.66 35.54
C GLY A 645 14.85 -52.43 34.04
N VAL A 646 14.01 -51.57 33.47
CA VAL A 646 14.02 -51.20 32.05
C VAL A 646 14.18 -49.70 31.90
N LEU A 647 15.04 -49.23 30.99
CA LEU A 647 15.13 -47.82 30.64
C LEU A 647 14.47 -47.56 29.28
N LEU A 648 13.53 -46.62 29.22
CA LEU A 648 13.07 -46.00 27.99
C LEU A 648 13.44 -44.52 28.01
N ALA A 649 14.34 -44.11 27.12
CA ALA A 649 14.80 -42.73 26.99
C ALA A 649 14.38 -42.16 25.63
N VAL A 650 13.64 -41.05 25.64
CA VAL A 650 13.16 -40.35 24.43
C VAL A 650 13.68 -38.91 24.44
N GLY A 651 14.30 -38.49 23.33
CA GLY A 651 14.73 -37.11 23.14
C GLY A 651 15.16 -36.80 21.71
N MET A 652 15.34 -35.52 21.42
CA MET A 652 15.74 -35.01 20.11
C MET A 652 17.19 -34.52 20.10
N ASP A 653 17.62 -33.84 21.16
CA ASP A 653 18.97 -33.30 21.34
C ASP A 653 19.65 -33.95 22.55
N PHE A 654 20.89 -34.40 22.39
CA PHE A 654 21.68 -35.08 23.43
C PHE A 654 23.04 -34.40 23.56
N ALA A 655 23.27 -33.74 24.69
CA ALA A 655 24.48 -32.97 24.98
C ALA A 655 25.20 -33.47 26.23
N GLY A 656 26.48 -33.09 26.36
CA GLY A 656 27.31 -33.38 27.53
C GLY A 656 28.07 -34.71 27.45
N ASN A 657 28.29 -35.34 28.60
CA ASN A 657 29.13 -36.52 28.74
C ASN A 657 28.37 -37.84 28.52
N LYS A 658 29.09 -38.97 28.56
CA LYS A 658 28.48 -40.31 28.46
C LYS A 658 27.74 -40.66 29.74
N VAL A 659 26.51 -41.15 29.60
CA VAL A 659 25.75 -41.82 30.69
C VAL A 659 26.08 -43.30 30.68
N ARG A 660 26.35 -43.87 31.85
CA ARG A 660 26.40 -45.34 32.01
C ARG A 660 25.03 -45.84 32.46
N VAL A 661 24.49 -46.84 31.77
CA VAL A 661 23.24 -47.50 32.19
C VAL A 661 23.56 -48.94 32.60
N SER A 662 23.10 -49.36 33.77
CA SER A 662 23.17 -50.75 34.23
C SER A 662 21.76 -51.25 34.53
N ALA A 663 21.41 -52.43 34.04
CA ALA A 663 20.10 -53.04 34.21
C ALA A 663 20.25 -54.57 34.27
N LYS A 664 21.10 -55.03 35.19
CA LYS A 664 21.42 -56.45 35.39
C LYS A 664 20.41 -57.05 36.36
N GLY A 665 20.12 -58.35 36.27
CA GLY A 665 19.46 -59.06 37.36
C GLY A 665 20.32 -59.05 38.63
N GLY A 666 19.67 -59.09 39.79
CA GLY A 666 20.36 -59.24 41.07
C GLY A 666 21.06 -60.59 41.17
N ALA A 667 22.11 -60.66 41.99
CA ALA A 667 22.74 -61.93 42.31
C ALA A 667 21.77 -62.82 43.10
N GLY A 668 21.85 -64.14 42.92
CA GLY A 668 21.20 -65.07 43.84
C GLY A 668 21.78 -64.92 45.24
N GLY A 669 20.92 -65.03 46.26
CA GLY A 669 21.33 -65.07 47.65
C GLY A 669 22.22 -66.26 47.95
N VAL A 670 22.99 -66.16 49.02
CA VAL A 670 23.81 -67.28 49.50
C VAL A 670 22.87 -68.41 49.96
N GLY A 671 23.16 -69.65 49.51
CA GLY A 671 22.44 -70.84 49.96
C GLY A 671 22.77 -71.22 51.40
N GLU A 672 21.91 -72.04 52.01
CA GLU A 672 22.14 -72.61 53.33
C GLU A 672 23.33 -73.58 53.26
N GLU A 673 24.20 -73.59 54.28
CA GLU A 673 25.23 -74.62 54.38
C GLU A 673 24.56 -75.98 54.65
N GLY A 674 25.02 -77.04 53.98
CA GLY A 674 24.54 -78.40 54.25
C GLY A 674 24.84 -78.84 55.68
N GLY A 675 23.98 -79.68 56.24
CA GLY A 675 24.15 -80.24 57.59
C GLY A 675 25.41 -81.09 57.68
N ALA A 676 26.07 -81.06 58.84
CA ALA A 676 27.26 -81.88 59.08
C ALA A 676 26.88 -83.37 59.03
N GLY A 677 27.61 -84.14 58.21
CA GLY A 677 27.44 -85.60 58.17
C GLY A 677 27.79 -86.24 59.52
N SER A 678 27.19 -87.40 59.83
CA SER A 678 27.57 -88.21 60.99
C SER A 678 29.07 -88.50 60.94
N GLY A 679 29.83 -88.12 61.96
CA GLY A 679 31.27 -88.30 62.02
C GLY A 679 31.67 -89.76 61.73
N GLY A 680 32.14 -90.03 60.51
CA GLY A 680 32.65 -91.33 60.13
C GLY A 680 34.01 -91.54 60.80
N GLY A 681 34.05 -92.40 61.81
CA GLY A 681 35.30 -92.83 62.46
C GLY A 681 36.13 -93.75 61.56
N GLY A 682 36.69 -93.20 60.48
CA GLY A 682 37.57 -93.91 59.57
C GLY A 682 38.75 -93.05 59.15
N ASP A 683 39.92 -93.36 59.69
CA ASP A 683 41.22 -92.86 59.24
C ASP A 683 41.40 -93.15 57.74
N GLY A 684 41.45 -92.09 56.93
CA GLY A 684 41.53 -92.19 55.48
C GLY A 684 42.35 -91.06 54.87
N GLY A 685 43.66 -91.11 55.12
CA GLY A 685 44.76 -90.74 54.20
C GLY A 685 44.65 -89.48 53.33
N ALA A 686 45.61 -88.57 53.56
CA ALA A 686 45.97 -87.45 52.72
C ALA A 686 45.95 -87.74 51.20
N GLY A 687 45.44 -86.77 50.44
CA GLY A 687 45.61 -86.67 49.00
C GLY A 687 45.15 -85.30 48.53
N GLY A 688 46.05 -84.33 48.52
CA GLY A 688 45.78 -82.98 48.05
C GLY A 688 45.56 -82.92 46.53
N LEU A 689 44.76 -81.94 46.12
CA LEU A 689 45.20 -80.80 45.32
C LEU A 689 44.19 -79.66 45.47
#